data_AF-A0A3R7M956-F1
#
_entry.id   AF-A0A3R7M956-F1
#
_cell.length_a   1.000
_cell.length_b   1.000
_cell.length_c   1.000
_cell.angle_alpha   90.00
_cell.angle_beta   90.00
_cell.angle_gamma   90.00
#
_symmetry.space_group_name_H-M   'P 1'
#
loop_
_entity.id
_entity.type
_entity.pdbx_description
1 polymer ?
#
loop_
_entity_poly.entity_id
_entity_poly.type
_entity_poly.pdbx_seq_one_letter_code
_entity_poly.pdbx_strand_id
1 'polypeptide(L)'
;MRCTALLFVALAGSALAGPTGQRSTCALHCNDAESYAYESGKSYVYEYSVTTSTALLETFEDDAHLHITANAHIDVSAPCEYILKLTDVNLDGSSHGPEFAAAVTKSPLRFSFQDGQVESICGEASEPAWVLNFKRGVLSTFQNSMAHQGDEDIKETDISGVCMTHYNATVEGSVVTIDKVKDLATCTQRPDLHPWIHQSPVQSLPIFKSSSKCHQRVEEGLLKTAECEETHVFRPFSSEKGGAVTTAKTTMILMSQERLTPITDFDFKRNTLAFEHTLAPEAQLEAVEEILSNLEIASNNEILPEVPSLFAKLVSSLKELDYPQLNTVYNNAKETHTRKFLVDAMPLVGTAASFVVVRDMFLNGDMTESEADVFFTSLAFFKNPTAEMFTALAPLLENNPSQKAMLGTSALINTFCKINEDCGADSSVQQVIRRIETQLGSGCRTVNEEEKVRVLVALKALGNAGRWVNANSVLRRCYTEDNEMEVRVAAIDAWRHTPCEYDRSHLLAAFQDETQDTEVRIAAYLALMTCPTPDLINTIKDRLTSEGVNQVAFWTHMTNMQESAAPEKQWARQMIGEELLQKKFSTEALKFSRNYESSFFMNEINTGASVESNVIFSSKSYLPRSAMLNLTLDLFGQSINFFEVGGRIEGFEAYIERFFGPRGYYPEETIETILRNMRQNSDADATTLEGFLDHINDEGILPPSFWQ
;
A
#
# COMPACT_ATOMS: atom_id res chain seq x y z
N MET A 1 48.31 -64.52 4.55
CA MET A 1 47.60 -63.59 3.64
C MET A 1 46.78 -62.63 4.48
N ARG A 2 47.02 -61.32 4.30
CA ARG A 2 46.10 -60.19 4.58
C ARG A 2 45.85 -59.93 6.08
N CYS A 3 46.49 -58.97 6.75
CA CYS A 3 46.84 -57.60 6.33
C CYS A 3 45.64 -56.88 5.70
N THR A 4 44.63 -56.54 6.51
CA THR A 4 43.57 -55.55 6.24
C THR A 4 42.61 -55.49 7.44
N ALA A 5 42.98 -54.82 8.53
CA ALA A 5 42.01 -54.49 9.59
C ALA A 5 42.40 -53.34 10.54
N LEU A 6 43.67 -52.94 10.61
CA LEU A 6 44.13 -51.99 11.65
C LEU A 6 44.64 -50.63 11.15
N LEU A 7 44.48 -50.32 9.85
CA LEU A 7 44.96 -49.06 9.26
C LEU A 7 43.87 -48.01 8.94
N PHE A 8 42.60 -48.28 9.24
CA PHE A 8 41.49 -47.38 8.88
C PHE A 8 40.89 -46.56 10.03
N VAL A 9 41.42 -46.67 11.27
CA VAL A 9 40.91 -45.91 12.43
C VAL A 9 41.85 -44.76 12.85
N ALA A 10 43.02 -44.62 12.22
CA ALA A 10 44.01 -43.58 12.56
C ALA A 10 44.10 -42.40 11.56
N LEU A 11 43.21 -42.32 10.56
CA LEU A 11 43.23 -41.28 9.52
C LEU A 11 41.94 -40.43 9.46
N ALA A 12 41.07 -40.51 10.46
CA ALA A 12 39.85 -39.71 10.58
C ALA A 12 39.88 -38.77 11.81
N GLY A 13 41.06 -38.20 12.12
CA GLY A 13 41.26 -37.32 13.28
C GLY A 13 42.09 -36.07 12.99
N SER A 14 42.19 -35.66 11.72
CA SER A 14 42.97 -34.49 11.32
C SER A 14 42.45 -33.88 10.02
N ALA A 15 41.16 -33.57 9.97
CA ALA A 15 40.59 -32.62 9.02
C ALA A 15 39.19 -32.23 9.50
N LEU A 16 39.12 -31.29 10.44
CA LEU A 16 38.01 -30.36 10.72
C LEU A 16 38.35 -29.56 11.98
N ALA A 17 39.57 -29.04 12.05
CA ALA A 17 39.81 -27.77 12.71
C ALA A 17 39.85 -26.74 11.58
N GLY A 18 38.66 -26.36 11.09
CA GLY A 18 38.56 -25.12 10.32
C GLY A 18 39.05 -24.00 11.23
N PRO A 19 39.87 -23.05 10.75
CA PRO A 19 40.30 -21.95 11.58
C PRO A 19 39.05 -21.16 11.98
N THR A 20 38.64 -21.24 13.25
CA THR A 20 37.72 -20.28 13.87
C THR A 20 38.46 -18.98 14.24
N GLY A 21 39.58 -18.70 13.57
CA GLY A 21 40.28 -17.43 13.69
C GLY A 21 39.44 -16.37 12.99
N GLN A 22 38.85 -15.47 13.79
CA GLN A 22 38.39 -14.17 13.33
C GLN A 22 39.47 -13.60 12.40
N ARG A 23 39.14 -13.39 11.11
CA ARG A 23 40.07 -12.75 10.18
C ARG A 23 40.37 -11.36 10.72
N SER A 24 41.64 -11.00 10.82
CA SER A 24 42.08 -9.67 11.28
C SER A 24 41.88 -8.58 10.21
N THR A 25 41.43 -8.94 9.00
CA THR A 25 41.35 -8.09 7.81
C THR A 25 39.90 -7.85 7.38
N CYS A 26 39.58 -6.64 6.95
CA CYS A 26 38.25 -6.30 6.46
C CYS A 26 38.07 -6.67 4.99
N ALA A 27 39.07 -6.57 4.13
CA ALA A 27 39.03 -7.06 2.76
C ALA A 27 38.93 -8.59 2.72
N LEU A 28 38.04 -9.09 1.84
CA LEU A 28 37.93 -10.52 1.56
C LEU A 28 38.98 -10.98 0.54
N HIS A 29 39.33 -10.07 -0.35
CA HIS A 29 40.27 -10.19 -1.44
C HIS A 29 40.84 -8.80 -1.77
N CYS A 30 41.93 -8.75 -2.54
CA CYS A 30 42.54 -7.50 -2.99
C CYS A 30 43.14 -7.77 -4.37
N ASN A 31 42.64 -7.12 -5.42
CA ASN A 31 43.21 -7.25 -6.78
C ASN A 31 44.24 -6.14 -7.03
N ASP A 32 45.16 -6.39 -7.96
CA ASP A 32 46.29 -5.49 -8.29
C ASP A 32 45.89 -4.28 -9.18
N ALA A 33 44.59 -3.97 -9.32
CA ALA A 33 44.14 -2.84 -10.13
C ALA A 33 44.22 -1.53 -9.32
N GLU A 34 44.85 -0.52 -9.93
CA GLU A 34 45.19 0.76 -9.28
C GLU A 34 44.52 1.94 -9.98
N SER A 35 43.19 1.98 -9.98
CA SER A 35 42.46 3.15 -10.49
C SER A 35 42.62 4.39 -9.59
N TYR A 36 42.97 4.18 -8.32
CA TYR A 36 43.20 5.22 -7.31
C TYR A 36 44.58 5.07 -6.64
N ALA A 37 45.24 6.20 -6.36
CA ALA A 37 46.65 6.27 -5.96
C ALA A 37 46.86 6.50 -4.44
N TYR A 38 46.08 5.81 -3.62
CA TYR A 38 46.20 5.89 -2.16
C TYR A 38 47.36 5.00 -1.65
N GLU A 39 48.31 5.60 -0.92
CA GLU A 39 49.54 4.91 -0.50
C GLU A 39 49.43 4.34 0.93
N SER A 40 49.86 3.08 1.10
CA SER A 40 49.96 2.44 2.41
C SER A 40 50.87 3.23 3.36
N GLY A 41 50.44 3.38 4.62
CA GLY A 41 51.15 4.14 5.64
C GLY A 41 50.92 5.65 5.60
N LYS A 42 49.96 6.13 4.78
CA LYS A 42 49.49 7.52 4.79
C LYS A 42 48.07 7.62 5.37
N SER A 43 47.76 8.82 5.86
CA SER A 43 46.42 9.26 6.23
C SER A 43 46.02 10.43 5.33
N TYR A 44 44.81 10.37 4.77
CA TYR A 44 44.26 11.41 3.91
C TYR A 44 43.13 12.10 4.67
N VAL A 45 43.32 13.36 5.03
CA VAL A 45 42.38 14.10 5.87
C VAL A 45 41.45 14.91 5.00
N TYR A 46 40.16 14.62 5.10
CA TYR A 46 39.10 15.31 4.38
C TYR A 46 38.29 16.19 5.32
N GLU A 47 38.01 17.42 4.91
CA GLU A 47 36.91 18.20 5.50
C GLU A 47 35.60 17.63 4.93
N TYR A 48 34.71 17.19 5.82
CA TYR A 48 33.40 16.63 5.48
C TYR A 48 32.31 17.51 6.07
N SER A 49 31.35 17.93 5.24
CA SER A 49 30.23 18.74 5.69
C SER A 49 28.92 18.23 5.10
N VAL A 50 27.85 18.26 5.90
CA VAL A 50 26.49 17.91 5.48
C VAL A 50 25.54 18.99 5.95
N THR A 51 24.75 19.54 5.04
CA THR A 51 23.67 20.48 5.35
C THR A 51 22.36 19.87 4.88
N THR A 52 21.42 19.68 5.81
CA THR A 52 20.04 19.28 5.50
C THR A 52 19.11 20.46 5.75
N SER A 53 18.24 20.76 4.79
CA SER A 53 17.20 21.78 4.91
C SER A 53 15.86 21.19 4.50
N THR A 54 14.83 21.35 5.33
CA THR A 54 13.46 21.03 4.95
C THR A 54 12.62 22.30 4.94
N ALA A 55 12.09 22.64 3.77
CA ALA A 55 11.26 23.81 3.54
C ALA A 55 9.86 23.40 3.12
N LEU A 56 8.84 24.07 3.66
CA LEU A 56 7.50 24.06 3.09
C LEU A 56 7.47 25.10 1.98
N LEU A 57 6.98 24.72 0.80
CA LEU A 57 6.80 25.62 -0.32
C LEU A 57 5.66 26.59 0.04
N GLU A 58 5.94 27.65 0.82
CA GLU A 58 5.15 28.88 1.06
C GLU A 58 5.52 29.62 2.37
N THR A 59 6.10 28.94 3.37
CA THR A 59 6.53 29.59 4.61
C THR A 59 7.97 30.05 4.51
N PHE A 60 8.19 31.36 4.43
CA PHE A 60 9.53 31.95 4.30
C PHE A 60 10.31 32.04 5.63
N GLU A 61 9.78 31.56 6.76
CA GLU A 61 10.34 31.93 8.08
C GLU A 61 10.79 30.80 9.01
N ASP A 62 10.55 29.51 8.73
CA ASP A 62 11.00 28.42 9.63
C ASP A 62 11.47 27.17 8.87
N ASP A 63 12.57 27.29 8.11
CA ASP A 63 13.23 26.13 7.52
C ASP A 63 13.97 25.33 8.62
N ALA A 64 13.68 24.04 8.72
CA ALA A 64 14.42 23.16 9.62
C ALA A 64 15.80 22.86 9.03
N HIS A 65 16.85 23.36 9.68
CA HIS A 65 18.24 23.18 9.26
C HIS A 65 19.03 22.31 10.23
N LEU A 66 19.80 21.37 9.67
CA LEU A 66 20.81 20.60 10.38
C LEU A 66 22.14 20.76 9.64
N HIS A 67 23.20 21.10 10.34
CA HIS A 67 24.53 21.24 9.75
C HIS A 67 25.55 20.43 10.54
N ILE A 68 26.28 19.57 9.85
CA ILE A 68 27.30 18.71 10.42
C ILE A 68 28.63 19.03 9.75
N THR A 69 29.68 19.16 10.54
CA THR A 69 31.06 19.23 10.06
C THR A 69 31.92 18.21 10.78
N ALA A 70 32.90 17.64 10.08
CA ALA A 70 33.85 16.67 10.62
C ALA A 70 35.12 16.64 9.79
N ASN A 71 36.23 16.27 10.42
CA ASN A 71 37.44 15.84 9.74
C ASN A 71 37.42 14.32 9.59
N ALA A 72 37.33 13.83 8.36
CA ALA A 72 37.36 12.41 8.01
C ALA A 72 38.77 11.99 7.61
N HIS A 73 39.43 11.21 8.47
CA HIS A 73 40.73 10.62 8.22
C HIS A 73 40.54 9.27 7.52
N ILE A 74 41.05 9.17 6.29
CA ILE A 74 41.09 7.94 5.50
C ILE A 74 42.51 7.38 5.60
N ASP A 75 42.68 6.43 6.50
CA ASP A 75 43.94 5.81 6.86
C ASP A 75 44.18 4.54 6.03
N VAL A 76 45.30 4.47 5.30
CA VAL A 76 45.63 3.33 4.45
C VAL A 76 46.56 2.38 5.21
N SER A 77 45.99 1.36 5.85
CA SER A 77 46.75 0.44 6.71
C SER A 77 47.57 -0.59 5.93
N ALA A 78 46.99 -1.11 4.84
CA ALA A 78 47.61 -2.02 3.88
C ALA A 78 46.85 -1.92 2.54
N PRO A 79 47.33 -2.53 1.44
CA PRO A 79 46.58 -2.58 0.20
C PRO A 79 45.15 -3.11 0.42
N CYS A 80 44.16 -2.41 -0.11
CA CYS A 80 42.72 -2.64 0.07
C CYS A 80 42.17 -2.56 1.52
N GLU A 81 42.99 -2.23 2.53
CA GLU A 81 42.60 -2.16 3.94
C GLU A 81 42.66 -0.74 4.49
N TYR A 82 41.50 -0.13 4.66
CA TYR A 82 41.36 1.27 5.02
C TYR A 82 40.65 1.42 6.37
N ILE A 83 40.88 2.56 7.00
CA ILE A 83 40.21 2.93 8.25
C ILE A 83 39.68 4.35 8.13
N LEU A 84 38.42 4.53 8.46
CA LEU A 84 37.78 5.83 8.64
C LEU A 84 37.82 6.19 10.12
N LYS A 85 38.37 7.37 10.42
CA LYS A 85 38.28 7.99 11.74
C LYS A 85 37.74 9.41 11.60
N LEU A 86 36.77 9.75 12.45
CA LEU A 86 36.20 11.10 12.50
C LEU A 86 36.81 11.88 13.67
N THR A 87 37.19 13.12 13.43
CA THR A 87 37.60 14.09 14.46
C THR A 87 36.91 15.43 14.24
N ASP A 88 37.00 16.31 15.24
CA ASP A 88 36.48 17.69 15.15
C ASP A 88 35.03 17.76 14.68
N VAL A 89 34.20 16.84 15.19
CA VAL A 89 32.79 16.71 14.80
C VAL A 89 31.96 17.78 15.50
N ASN A 90 31.22 18.56 14.72
CA ASN A 90 30.22 19.50 15.22
C ASN A 90 28.85 19.21 14.60
N LEU A 91 27.80 19.43 15.40
CA LEU A 91 26.40 19.30 14.98
C LEU A 91 25.68 20.59 15.40
N ASP A 92 25.38 21.43 14.41
CA ASP A 92 24.60 22.65 14.57
C ASP A 92 23.14 22.39 14.21
N GLY A 93 22.21 23.00 14.95
CA GLY A 93 20.76 22.81 14.78
C GLY A 93 20.14 21.74 15.69
N SER A 94 20.88 21.18 16.65
CA SER A 94 20.38 20.22 17.65
C SER A 94 21.02 20.41 19.02
N SER A 95 20.26 20.16 20.10
CA SER A 95 20.76 20.17 21.48
C SER A 95 21.67 18.97 21.81
N HIS A 96 21.68 17.93 20.97
CA HIS A 96 22.40 16.67 21.20
C HIS A 96 23.81 16.64 20.57
N GLY A 97 24.36 17.79 20.17
CA GLY A 97 25.66 17.86 19.48
C GLY A 97 26.84 17.17 20.20
N PRO A 98 27.05 17.38 21.52
CA PRO A 98 28.11 16.70 22.25
C PRO A 98 27.97 15.17 22.29
N GLU A 99 26.75 14.67 22.46
CA GLU A 99 26.44 13.23 22.48
C GLU A 99 26.68 12.61 21.12
N PHE A 100 26.24 13.29 20.05
CA PHE A 100 26.49 12.91 18.67
C PHE A 100 27.99 12.82 18.38
N ALA A 101 28.74 13.89 18.67
CA ALA A 101 30.19 13.95 18.44
C ALA A 101 30.92 12.85 19.22
N ALA A 102 30.58 12.65 20.50
CA ALA A 102 31.17 11.60 21.32
C ALA A 102 30.90 10.19 20.76
N ALA A 103 29.70 9.94 20.25
CA ALA A 103 29.33 8.64 19.70
C ALA A 103 30.05 8.33 18.38
N VAL A 104 30.06 9.27 17.41
CA VAL A 104 30.64 9.01 16.08
C VAL A 104 32.16 9.03 16.06
N THR A 105 32.81 9.66 17.04
CA THR A 105 34.28 9.70 17.18
C THR A 105 34.84 8.58 18.05
N LYS A 106 33.99 7.85 18.78
CA LYS A 106 34.39 6.84 19.77
C LYS A 106 35.26 5.73 19.18
N SER A 107 34.82 5.18 18.05
CA SER A 107 35.44 3.99 17.45
C SER A 107 35.77 4.23 15.99
N PRO A 108 36.92 3.74 15.48
CA PRO A 108 37.23 3.79 14.05
C PRO A 108 36.39 2.76 13.27
N LEU A 109 36.23 2.96 11.95
CA LEU A 109 35.56 2.02 11.06
C LEU A 109 36.55 1.47 10.03
N ARG A 110 36.80 0.15 10.06
CA ARG A 110 37.54 -0.52 9.00
C ARG A 110 36.67 -0.68 7.76
N PHE A 111 37.25 -0.59 6.58
CA PHE A 111 36.56 -0.90 5.34
C PHE A 111 37.52 -1.39 4.27
N SER A 112 37.01 -2.23 3.38
CA SER A 112 37.73 -2.66 2.19
C SER A 112 37.49 -1.67 1.06
N PHE A 113 38.55 -1.15 0.46
CA PHE A 113 38.43 -0.21 -0.65
C PHE A 113 39.30 -0.64 -1.82
N GLN A 114 38.67 -0.81 -2.97
CA GLN A 114 39.37 -1.28 -4.15
C GLN A 114 38.74 -0.67 -5.40
N ASP A 115 39.56 -0.11 -6.28
CA ASP A 115 39.13 0.52 -7.54
C ASP A 115 37.97 1.51 -7.36
N GLY A 116 37.96 2.25 -6.25
CA GLY A 116 36.91 3.22 -5.95
C GLY A 116 35.70 2.65 -5.21
N GLN A 117 35.57 1.32 -5.11
CA GLN A 117 34.43 0.65 -4.48
C GLN A 117 34.70 0.27 -3.01
N VAL A 118 33.70 0.47 -2.15
CA VAL A 118 33.70 -0.01 -0.77
C VAL A 118 32.88 -1.31 -0.69
N GLU A 119 33.55 -2.46 -0.77
CA GLU A 119 32.84 -3.75 -0.78
C GLU A 119 32.27 -4.17 0.59
N SER A 120 32.98 -3.82 1.66
CA SER A 120 32.62 -4.22 3.01
C SER A 120 33.11 -3.23 4.04
N ILE A 121 32.34 -3.11 5.13
CA ILE A 121 32.70 -2.30 6.29
C ILE A 121 32.77 -3.20 7.52
N CYS A 122 33.58 -2.81 8.49
CA CYS A 122 33.94 -3.62 9.65
C CYS A 122 33.93 -2.73 10.90
N GLY A 123 32.74 -2.57 11.47
CA GLY A 123 32.51 -1.74 12.66
C GLY A 123 32.67 -2.54 13.96
N GLU A 124 32.85 -1.84 15.08
CA GLU A 124 32.89 -2.47 16.40
C GLU A 124 31.53 -3.12 16.72
N ALA A 125 31.54 -4.32 17.31
CA ALA A 125 30.30 -5.08 17.52
C ALA A 125 29.28 -4.39 18.43
N SER A 126 29.73 -3.51 19.34
CA SER A 126 28.89 -2.72 20.24
C SER A 126 28.52 -1.34 19.69
N GLU A 127 28.93 -0.99 18.47
CA GLU A 127 28.63 0.31 17.88
C GLU A 127 27.15 0.39 17.46
N PRO A 128 26.40 1.44 17.88
CA PRO A 128 24.99 1.59 17.48
C PRO A 128 24.82 1.71 15.97
N ALA A 129 23.74 1.13 15.43
CA ALA A 129 23.45 1.13 14.00
C ALA A 129 23.38 2.55 13.40
N TRP A 130 22.83 3.53 14.12
CA TRP A 130 22.75 4.92 13.66
C TRP A 130 24.15 5.58 13.50
N VAL A 131 25.09 5.26 14.40
CA VAL A 131 26.48 5.74 14.31
C VAL A 131 27.15 5.15 13.08
N LEU A 132 26.98 3.84 12.89
CA LEU A 132 27.53 3.15 11.73
C LEU A 132 26.89 3.66 10.42
N ASN A 133 25.59 3.98 10.40
CA ASN A 133 24.90 4.59 9.26
C ASN A 133 25.44 5.98 8.92
N PHE A 134 25.79 6.81 9.91
CA PHE A 134 26.45 8.08 9.64
C PHE A 134 27.79 7.88 8.93
N LYS A 135 28.62 6.95 9.42
CA LYS A 135 29.91 6.60 8.79
C LYS A 135 29.75 5.96 7.40
N ARG A 136 28.71 5.15 7.18
CA ARG A 136 28.33 4.65 5.85
C ARG A 136 28.04 5.81 4.88
N GLY A 137 27.39 6.89 5.34
CA GLY A 137 27.17 8.10 4.54
C GLY A 137 28.48 8.79 4.11
N VAL A 138 29.45 8.90 5.03
CA VAL A 138 30.80 9.43 4.72
C VAL A 138 31.47 8.58 3.64
N LEU A 139 31.49 7.26 3.80
CA LEU A 139 32.08 6.33 2.82
C LEU A 139 31.32 6.29 1.50
N SER A 140 30.01 6.49 1.49
CA SER A 140 29.19 6.57 0.27
C SER A 140 29.53 7.81 -0.56
N THR A 141 29.92 8.91 0.09
CA THR A 141 30.40 10.13 -0.57
C THR A 141 31.79 9.92 -1.19
N PHE A 142 32.63 9.12 -0.51
CA PHE A 142 33.98 8.76 -0.95
C PHE A 142 33.99 7.74 -2.10
N GLN A 143 32.99 6.84 -2.15
CA GLN A 143 32.89 5.77 -3.13
C GLN A 143 32.65 6.27 -4.56
N ASN A 144 33.25 5.57 -5.52
CA ASN A 144 33.03 5.68 -6.95
C ASN A 144 33.21 4.30 -7.60
N SER A 145 32.14 3.70 -8.11
CA SER A 145 32.19 2.32 -8.62
C SER A 145 32.46 2.21 -10.12
N MET A 146 32.91 3.29 -10.76
CA MET A 146 33.11 3.32 -12.21
C MET A 146 34.29 2.44 -12.63
N ALA A 147 34.05 1.46 -13.50
CA ALA A 147 35.08 0.56 -13.99
C ALA A 147 35.82 1.11 -15.22
N HIS A 148 35.14 1.94 -16.02
CA HIS A 148 35.66 2.46 -17.29
C HIS A 148 35.40 3.95 -17.45
N GLN A 149 36.35 4.68 -18.06
CA GLN A 149 36.16 6.09 -18.39
C GLN A 149 35.09 6.23 -19.50
N GLY A 150 33.98 6.88 -19.19
CA GLY A 150 32.91 7.16 -20.15
C GLY A 150 31.53 7.27 -19.48
N ASP A 151 30.48 7.15 -20.30
CA ASP A 151 29.10 6.95 -19.82
C ASP A 151 28.89 5.46 -19.50
N GLU A 152 28.50 5.15 -18.26
CA GLU A 152 28.22 3.79 -17.80
C GLU A 152 27.08 3.76 -16.77
N ASP A 153 26.20 2.76 -16.88
CA ASP A 153 25.17 2.48 -15.88
C ASP A 153 25.57 1.28 -15.03
N ILE A 154 25.66 1.48 -13.71
CA ILE A 154 26.16 0.47 -12.77
C ILE A 154 25.15 0.31 -11.62
N LYS A 155 24.93 -0.93 -11.18
CA LYS A 155 24.27 -1.20 -9.89
C LYS A 155 25.26 -0.98 -8.76
N GLU A 156 25.07 0.10 -8.03
CA GLU A 156 25.92 0.47 -6.91
C GLU A 156 25.24 0.19 -5.57
N THR A 157 26.00 -0.31 -4.60
CA THR A 157 25.55 -0.45 -3.21
C THR A 157 26.16 0.65 -2.36
N ASP A 158 25.32 1.44 -1.70
CA ASP A 158 25.76 2.48 -0.76
C ASP A 158 24.69 2.75 0.32
N ILE A 159 24.80 3.86 1.06
CA ILE A 159 23.85 4.20 2.13
C ILE A 159 22.39 4.26 1.66
N SER A 160 22.12 4.50 0.37
CA SER A 160 20.76 4.53 -0.18
C SER A 160 20.21 3.12 -0.52
N GLY A 161 21.01 2.07 -0.36
CA GLY A 161 20.69 0.69 -0.75
C GLY A 161 21.41 0.27 -2.03
N VAL A 162 20.80 -0.61 -2.82
CA VAL A 162 21.32 -1.08 -4.12
C VAL A 162 20.54 -0.42 -5.25
N CYS A 163 21.15 0.53 -5.95
CA CYS A 163 20.49 1.43 -6.90
C CYS A 163 21.15 1.42 -8.27
N MET A 164 20.37 1.65 -9.33
CA MET A 164 20.94 1.96 -10.64
C MET A 164 21.53 3.38 -10.62
N THR A 165 22.80 3.49 -11.00
CA THR A 165 23.56 4.74 -10.96
C THR A 165 24.22 4.97 -12.30
N HIS A 166 23.92 6.13 -12.89
CA HIS A 166 24.51 6.60 -14.13
C HIS A 166 25.76 7.43 -13.84
N TYR A 167 26.86 7.08 -14.46
CA TYR A 167 28.14 7.75 -14.35
C TYR A 167 28.54 8.38 -15.67
N ASN A 168 29.09 9.59 -15.62
CA ASN A 168 29.72 10.25 -16.75
C ASN A 168 31.07 10.84 -16.32
N ALA A 169 32.16 10.43 -16.97
CA ALA A 169 33.50 10.94 -16.69
C ALA A 169 34.06 11.78 -17.84
N THR A 170 34.64 12.92 -17.49
CA THR A 170 35.43 13.76 -18.38
C THR A 170 36.88 13.82 -17.89
N VAL A 171 37.83 13.63 -18.81
CA VAL A 171 39.26 13.56 -18.48
C VAL A 171 39.99 14.74 -19.11
N GLU A 172 40.65 15.55 -18.29
CA GLU A 172 41.49 16.68 -18.69
C GLU A 172 42.88 16.53 -18.05
N GLY A 173 43.82 15.93 -18.78
CA GLY A 173 45.17 15.66 -18.26
C GLY A 173 45.15 14.60 -17.16
N SER A 174 45.61 14.94 -15.96
CA SER A 174 45.56 14.09 -14.76
C SER A 174 44.28 14.29 -13.92
N VAL A 175 43.38 15.16 -14.35
CA VAL A 175 42.12 15.47 -13.68
C VAL A 175 40.99 14.68 -14.34
N VAL A 176 40.23 13.95 -13.53
CA VAL A 176 39.01 13.26 -13.92
C VAL A 176 37.86 13.91 -13.16
N THR A 177 36.90 14.44 -13.89
CA THR A 177 35.68 15.03 -13.35
C THR A 177 34.52 14.08 -13.62
N ILE A 178 33.77 13.74 -12.59
CA ILE A 178 32.81 12.64 -12.60
C ILE A 178 31.46 13.15 -12.13
N ASP A 179 30.44 13.00 -12.97
CA ASP A 179 29.05 13.23 -12.63
C ASP A 179 28.36 11.88 -12.39
N LYS A 180 27.77 11.74 -11.21
CA LYS A 180 27.06 10.55 -10.74
C LYS A 180 25.61 10.91 -10.50
N VAL A 181 24.68 10.25 -11.18
CA VAL A 181 23.24 10.45 -11.02
C VAL A 181 22.60 9.12 -10.63
N LYS A 182 21.97 9.08 -9.45
CA LYS A 182 21.34 7.88 -8.94
C LYS A 182 19.84 7.91 -9.17
N ASP A 183 19.31 6.85 -9.77
CA ASP A 183 17.87 6.65 -9.87
C ASP A 183 17.33 6.02 -8.57
N LEU A 184 16.90 6.90 -7.68
CA LEU A 184 16.36 6.57 -6.37
C LEU A 184 15.06 5.75 -6.41
N ALA A 185 14.37 5.67 -7.56
CA ALA A 185 13.18 4.83 -7.74
C ALA A 185 13.54 3.35 -7.99
N THR A 186 14.78 3.06 -8.40
CA THR A 186 15.26 1.68 -8.68
C THR A 186 15.94 1.01 -7.49
N CYS A 187 16.11 1.76 -6.38
CA CYS A 187 16.82 1.27 -5.20
C CYS A 187 16.08 0.11 -4.53
N THR A 188 16.80 -0.97 -4.26
CA THR A 188 16.36 -2.06 -3.35
C THR A 188 17.08 -1.94 -2.02
N GLN A 189 16.51 -2.48 -0.93
CA GLN A 189 17.05 -2.33 0.44
C GLN A 189 17.14 -0.86 0.91
N ARG A 190 16.35 0.02 0.30
CA ARG A 190 16.14 1.39 0.78
C ARG A 190 15.06 1.37 1.86
N PRO A 191 15.12 2.22 2.90
CA PRO A 191 13.96 2.46 3.77
C PRO A 191 12.74 2.76 2.91
N ASP A 192 11.70 1.93 3.02
CA ASP A 192 10.41 2.18 2.40
C ASP A 192 9.85 3.47 2.98
N LEU A 193 10.05 4.58 2.26
CA LEU A 193 9.40 5.83 2.62
C LEU A 193 7.87 5.71 2.42
N HIS A 194 7.38 4.75 1.62
CA HIS A 194 5.96 4.68 1.26
C HIS A 194 5.44 3.27 0.94
N PRO A 195 5.01 2.46 1.92
CA PRO A 195 4.17 1.29 1.66
C PRO A 195 2.75 1.63 1.16
N TRP A 196 2.39 2.93 1.08
CA TRP A 196 1.01 3.39 0.84
C TRP A 196 0.77 4.02 -0.56
N ILE A 197 1.82 4.24 -1.34
CA ILE A 197 1.72 4.87 -2.67
C ILE A 197 2.18 3.87 -3.73
N HIS A 198 1.23 3.10 -4.29
CA HIS A 198 1.50 2.31 -5.49
C HIS A 198 1.57 3.23 -6.72
N GLN A 199 2.66 3.14 -7.47
CA GLN A 199 2.74 3.73 -8.80
C GLN A 199 1.77 2.98 -9.73
N SER A 200 0.77 3.70 -10.25
CA SER A 200 -0.16 3.16 -11.26
C SER A 200 0.54 3.09 -12.63
N PRO A 201 0.37 2.01 -13.40
CA PRO A 201 0.81 1.95 -14.80
C PRO A 201 0.10 2.97 -15.71
N VAL A 202 -1.04 3.52 -15.26
CA VAL A 202 -1.96 4.26 -16.15
C VAL A 202 -1.61 5.75 -16.25
N GLN A 203 -1.05 6.37 -15.20
CA GLN A 203 -0.39 7.69 -15.19
C GLN A 203 -0.31 8.14 -13.72
N SER A 204 0.87 8.07 -13.08
CA SER A 204 1.06 8.68 -11.76
C SER A 204 1.77 10.03 -11.91
N LEU A 205 1.19 11.11 -11.38
CA LEU A 205 2.00 12.23 -10.91
C LEU A 205 2.77 11.69 -9.70
N PRO A 206 4.11 11.66 -9.69
CA PRO A 206 4.84 11.23 -8.51
C PRO A 206 4.60 12.25 -7.40
N ILE A 207 3.71 11.90 -6.45
CA ILE A 207 3.50 12.65 -5.19
C ILE A 207 4.83 12.87 -4.49
N PHE A 208 5.77 11.94 -4.66
CA PHE A 208 7.13 12.04 -4.16
C PHE A 208 8.12 11.88 -5.31
N LYS A 209 8.95 12.90 -5.56
CA LYS A 209 10.06 12.84 -6.52
C LYS A 209 11.36 12.97 -5.75
N SER A 210 12.23 11.98 -5.90
CA SER A 210 13.58 12.04 -5.34
C SER A 210 14.63 12.13 -6.44
N SER A 211 15.71 12.87 -6.22
CA SER A 211 16.88 12.83 -7.09
C SER A 211 18.15 12.95 -6.26
N SER A 212 19.20 12.24 -6.65
CA SER A 212 20.50 12.28 -6.00
C SER A 212 21.58 12.41 -7.07
N LYS A 213 22.37 13.48 -6.96
CA LYS A 213 23.44 13.83 -7.89
C LYS A 213 24.71 14.12 -7.12
N CYS A 214 25.83 13.62 -7.61
CA CYS A 214 27.15 13.88 -7.05
C CYS A 214 28.13 14.30 -8.13
N HIS A 215 28.97 15.28 -7.83
CA HIS A 215 30.06 15.74 -8.66
C HIS A 215 31.37 15.46 -7.93
N GLN A 216 32.26 14.65 -8.53
CA GLN A 216 33.54 14.28 -7.94
C GLN A 216 34.68 14.75 -8.84
N ARG A 217 35.75 15.29 -8.23
CA ARG A 217 37.00 15.64 -8.91
C ARG A 217 38.12 14.79 -8.37
N VAL A 218 38.70 13.96 -9.22
CA VAL A 218 39.87 13.13 -8.93
C VAL A 218 41.07 13.74 -9.66
N GLU A 219 42.17 13.93 -8.95
CA GLU A 219 43.41 14.46 -9.53
C GLU A 219 44.57 13.62 -9.04
N GLU A 220 45.40 13.15 -9.98
CA GLU A 220 46.52 12.23 -9.70
C GLU A 220 46.06 10.95 -8.96
N GLY A 221 44.86 10.45 -9.28
CA GLY A 221 44.29 9.25 -8.66
C GLY A 221 43.78 9.44 -7.22
N LEU A 222 43.70 10.68 -6.73
CA LEU A 222 43.16 11.00 -5.40
C LEU A 222 41.87 11.81 -5.53
N LEU A 223 40.83 11.43 -4.78
CA LEU A 223 39.63 12.25 -4.67
C LEU A 223 40.01 13.58 -4.00
N LYS A 224 39.85 14.69 -4.73
CA LYS A 224 40.09 16.05 -4.23
C LYS A 224 38.83 16.67 -3.67
N THR A 225 37.74 16.57 -4.41
CA THR A 225 36.43 17.08 -4.00
C THR A 225 35.33 16.11 -4.37
N ALA A 226 34.30 16.03 -3.52
CA ALA A 226 33.02 15.41 -3.82
C ALA A 226 31.91 16.34 -3.31
N GLU A 227 30.96 16.68 -4.17
CA GLU A 227 29.82 17.53 -3.88
C GLU A 227 28.54 16.79 -4.28
N CYS A 228 27.75 16.38 -3.30
CA CYS A 228 26.50 15.65 -3.52
C CYS A 228 25.30 16.50 -3.11
N GLU A 229 24.23 16.42 -3.89
CA GLU A 229 22.93 17.01 -3.59
C GLU A 229 21.83 15.95 -3.79
N GLU A 230 21.15 15.62 -2.70
CA GLU A 230 19.96 14.78 -2.70
C GLU A 230 18.73 15.63 -2.36
N THR A 231 17.68 15.49 -3.16
CA THR A 231 16.44 16.25 -3.03
C THR A 231 15.25 15.31 -2.98
N HIS A 232 14.34 15.58 -2.04
CA HIS A 232 13.06 14.91 -1.88
C HIS A 232 11.95 15.95 -1.97
N VAL A 233 11.11 15.82 -2.98
CA VAL A 233 10.01 16.74 -3.26
C VAL A 233 8.71 15.99 -3.04
N PHE A 234 7.97 16.37 -2.00
CA PHE A 234 6.62 15.89 -1.72
C PHE A 234 5.60 16.93 -2.20
N ARG A 235 4.80 16.57 -3.21
CA ARG A 235 3.74 17.40 -3.80
C ARG A 235 2.44 16.59 -3.88
N PRO A 236 1.61 16.64 -2.84
CA PRO A 236 0.32 15.94 -2.82
C PRO A 236 -0.73 16.62 -3.69
N PHE A 237 -0.56 17.90 -4.05
CA PHE A 237 -1.47 18.64 -4.93
C PHE A 237 -0.73 19.13 -6.18
N SER A 238 -1.44 19.23 -7.32
CA SER A 238 -0.87 19.65 -8.61
C SER A 238 -0.53 21.13 -8.70
N SER A 239 -0.77 21.92 -7.65
CA SER A 239 -0.36 23.33 -7.65
C SER A 239 1.16 23.42 -7.53
N GLU A 240 1.79 24.29 -8.34
CA GLU A 240 3.23 24.60 -8.22
C GLU A 240 3.60 25.17 -6.84
N LYS A 241 2.59 25.55 -6.06
CA LYS A 241 2.68 26.29 -4.80
C LYS A 241 2.54 25.41 -3.56
N GLY A 242 2.12 24.15 -3.66
CA GLY A 242 1.94 23.27 -2.49
C GLY A 242 2.99 22.18 -2.39
N GLY A 243 3.58 21.96 -1.21
CA GLY A 243 4.42 20.80 -0.92
C GLY A 243 5.55 21.04 0.08
N ALA A 244 6.39 20.02 0.26
CA ALA A 244 7.60 20.08 1.07
C ALA A 244 8.80 19.65 0.24
N VAL A 245 9.94 20.31 0.44
CA VAL A 245 11.21 19.95 -0.18
C VAL A 245 12.26 19.76 0.91
N THR A 246 12.82 18.56 0.99
CA THR A 246 14.01 18.28 1.79
C THR A 246 15.22 18.20 0.85
N THR A 247 16.26 18.97 1.15
CA THR A 247 17.53 18.94 0.42
C THR A 247 18.65 18.60 1.38
N ALA A 248 19.46 17.60 1.04
CA ALA A 248 20.70 17.26 1.72
C ALA A 248 21.88 17.57 0.78
N LYS A 249 22.76 18.47 1.19
CA LYS A 249 24.01 18.78 0.48
C LYS A 249 25.18 18.27 1.27
N THR A 250 26.03 17.48 0.64
CA THR A 250 27.22 16.90 1.26
C THR A 250 28.46 17.34 0.49
N THR A 251 29.49 17.78 1.19
CA THR A 251 30.79 18.12 0.62
C THR A 251 31.90 17.34 1.30
N MET A 252 32.89 16.91 0.53
CA MET A 252 34.10 16.26 1.02
C MET A 252 35.30 16.83 0.27
N ILE A 253 36.26 17.43 0.97
CA ILE A 253 37.41 18.14 0.36
C ILE A 253 38.71 17.64 0.98
N LEU A 254 39.68 17.21 0.17
CA LEU A 254 40.99 16.77 0.64
C LEU A 254 41.80 17.96 1.15
N MET A 255 42.15 17.95 2.44
CA MET A 255 42.85 19.04 3.13
C MET A 255 44.35 18.78 3.26
N SER A 256 44.72 17.58 3.72
CA SER A 256 46.12 17.22 3.98
C SER A 256 46.40 15.73 3.73
N GLN A 257 47.69 15.42 3.60
CA GLN A 257 48.22 14.06 3.60
C GLN A 257 49.24 13.95 4.72
N GLU A 258 49.04 13.00 5.61
CA GLU A 258 49.82 12.84 6.83
C GLU A 258 50.43 11.44 6.91
N ARG A 259 51.42 11.26 7.79
CA ARG A 259 51.93 9.91 8.08
C ARG A 259 50.94 9.19 8.99
N LEU A 260 50.66 7.94 8.66
CA LEU A 260 49.75 7.12 9.43
C LEU A 260 50.26 6.96 10.86
N THR A 261 49.37 7.17 11.83
CA THR A 261 49.66 6.90 13.25
C THR A 261 49.42 5.41 13.56
N PRO A 262 50.09 4.82 14.57
CA PRO A 262 49.90 3.42 14.90
C PRO A 262 48.43 3.11 15.23
N ILE A 263 47.84 2.18 14.46
CA ILE A 263 46.46 1.74 14.65
C ILE A 263 46.43 0.64 15.72
N THR A 264 45.62 0.82 16.76
CA THR A 264 45.25 -0.26 17.68
C THR A 264 44.25 -1.20 17.02
N ASP A 265 44.55 -2.50 17.05
CA ASP A 265 43.64 -3.53 16.55
C ASP A 265 42.39 -3.64 17.45
N PHE A 266 41.25 -3.97 16.86
CA PHE A 266 39.98 -4.11 17.58
C PHE A 266 39.12 -5.19 16.94
N ASP A 267 38.27 -5.83 17.76
CA ASP A 267 37.32 -6.82 17.27
C ASP A 267 36.18 -6.13 16.51
N PHE A 268 35.93 -6.61 15.29
CA PHE A 268 34.92 -6.03 14.41
C PHE A 268 33.92 -7.06 13.90
N LYS A 269 32.76 -6.55 13.50
CA LYS A 269 31.72 -7.26 12.77
C LYS A 269 31.65 -6.71 11.35
N ARG A 270 31.72 -7.62 10.38
CA ARG A 270 31.63 -7.31 8.94
C ARG A 270 30.17 -7.06 8.55
N ASN A 271 29.94 -5.94 7.88
CA ASN A 271 28.65 -5.47 7.36
C ASN A 271 28.81 -4.90 5.93
N THR A 272 27.70 -4.48 5.33
CA THR A 272 27.64 -3.80 4.02
C THR A 272 27.54 -2.29 4.17
N LEU A 273 27.75 -1.56 3.07
CA LEU A 273 27.57 -0.11 3.01
C LEU A 273 26.09 0.33 3.05
N ALA A 274 25.15 -0.57 2.78
CA ALA A 274 23.70 -0.33 2.88
C ALA A 274 23.26 0.05 4.31
N PHE A 275 22.22 0.90 4.38
CA PHE A 275 21.62 1.35 5.64
C PHE A 275 21.09 0.19 6.49
N GLU A 276 21.31 0.25 7.80
CA GLU A 276 20.81 -0.74 8.75
C GLU A 276 19.68 -0.15 9.60
N HIS A 277 18.50 -0.78 9.55
CA HIS A 277 17.26 -0.26 10.13
C HIS A 277 17.03 -0.62 11.61
N THR A 278 17.80 -1.54 12.19
CA THR A 278 17.45 -2.14 13.47
C THR A 278 17.82 -1.25 14.66
N LEU A 279 16.82 -0.91 15.48
CA LEU A 279 17.02 -0.67 16.92
C LEU A 279 17.27 -2.03 17.61
N ALA A 280 17.98 -2.03 18.74
CA ALA A 280 18.15 -3.25 19.53
C ALA A 280 16.78 -3.69 20.10
N PRO A 281 16.45 -5.00 20.11
CA PRO A 281 15.14 -5.51 20.56
C PRO A 281 14.72 -5.06 21.97
N GLU A 282 15.68 -4.91 22.88
CA GLU A 282 15.44 -4.46 24.26
C GLU A 282 15.02 -2.98 24.30
N ALA A 283 15.70 -2.13 23.54
CA ALA A 283 15.37 -0.71 23.43
C ALA A 283 14.00 -0.47 22.77
N GLN A 284 13.56 -1.37 21.89
CA GLN A 284 12.23 -1.29 21.28
C GLN A 284 11.11 -1.57 22.28
N LEU A 285 11.29 -2.56 23.17
CA LEU A 285 10.30 -2.87 24.20
C LEU A 285 10.18 -1.74 25.23
N GLU A 286 11.31 -1.21 25.71
CA GLU A 286 11.34 -0.09 26.66
C GLU A 286 10.64 1.15 26.07
N ALA A 287 10.88 1.46 24.80
CA ALA A 287 10.21 2.57 24.11
C ALA A 287 8.69 2.38 24.03
N VAL A 288 8.19 1.16 23.80
CA VAL A 288 6.76 0.87 23.78
C VAL A 288 6.14 1.02 25.17
N GLU A 289 6.81 0.54 26.21
CA GLU A 289 6.35 0.70 27.60
C GLU A 289 6.29 2.16 28.02
N GLU A 290 7.27 2.98 27.61
CA GLU A 290 7.27 4.42 27.85
C GLU A 290 6.09 5.12 27.15
N ILE A 291 5.83 4.79 25.87
CA ILE A 291 4.69 5.36 25.14
C ILE A 291 3.36 4.99 25.81
N LEU A 292 3.21 3.73 26.24
CA LEU A 292 2.01 3.28 26.96
C LEU A 292 1.81 4.02 28.28
N SER A 293 2.89 4.22 29.05
CA SER A 293 2.83 5.00 30.29
C SER A 293 2.42 6.45 30.03
N ASN A 294 3.00 7.09 29.00
CA ASN A 294 2.65 8.46 28.63
C ASN A 294 1.19 8.57 28.15
N LEU A 295 0.70 7.58 27.38
CA LEU A 295 -0.70 7.52 26.98
C LEU A 295 -1.62 7.44 28.19
N GLU A 296 -1.31 6.56 29.13
CA GLU A 296 -2.08 6.39 30.36
C GLU A 296 -2.18 7.70 31.16
N ILE A 297 -1.05 8.39 31.35
CA ILE A 297 -1.00 9.69 32.03
C ILE A 297 -1.83 10.74 31.28
N ALA A 298 -1.68 10.82 29.96
CA ALA A 298 -2.33 11.82 29.11
C ALA A 298 -3.84 11.58 28.86
N SER A 299 -4.40 10.48 29.36
CA SER A 299 -5.79 10.07 29.13
C SER A 299 -6.59 9.73 30.40
N ASN A 300 -5.97 9.83 31.58
CA ASN A 300 -6.55 9.34 32.83
C ASN A 300 -7.86 10.05 33.25
N ASN A 301 -8.03 11.33 32.91
CA ASN A 301 -9.24 12.12 33.25
C ASN A 301 -9.88 12.83 32.04
N GLU A 302 -9.04 13.35 31.14
CA GLU A 302 -9.44 13.99 29.90
C GLU A 302 -8.49 13.54 28.80
N ILE A 303 -8.95 13.57 27.54
CA ILE A 303 -8.11 13.24 26.39
C ILE A 303 -7.31 14.49 26.04
N LEU A 304 -6.02 14.51 26.41
CA LEU A 304 -5.13 15.60 26.04
C LEU A 304 -4.86 15.63 24.51
N PRO A 305 -4.56 16.79 23.90
CA PRO A 305 -4.31 16.92 22.46
C PRO A 305 -3.16 16.05 21.92
N GLU A 306 -2.25 15.61 22.78
CA GLU A 306 -1.10 14.76 22.45
C GLU A 306 -1.45 13.27 22.30
N VAL A 307 -2.61 12.83 22.82
CA VAL A 307 -3.02 11.42 22.81
C VAL A 307 -3.05 10.81 21.40
N PRO A 308 -3.64 11.46 20.36
CA PRO A 308 -3.62 10.90 19.00
C PRO A 308 -2.21 10.70 18.44
N SER A 309 -1.28 11.63 18.74
CA SER A 309 0.12 11.54 18.31
C SER A 309 0.84 10.39 19.03
N LEU A 310 0.65 10.26 20.34
CA LEU A 310 1.19 9.16 21.13
C LEU A 310 0.62 7.80 20.67
N PHE A 311 -0.66 7.73 20.35
CA PHE A 311 -1.29 6.51 19.84
C PHE A 311 -0.76 6.13 18.45
N ALA A 312 -0.55 7.11 17.55
CA ALA A 312 0.08 6.87 16.26
C ALA A 312 1.53 6.35 16.42
N LYS A 313 2.29 6.92 17.37
CA LYS A 313 3.63 6.42 17.73
C LYS A 313 3.58 5.00 18.28
N LEU A 314 2.63 4.69 19.16
CA LEU A 314 2.42 3.33 19.67
C LEU A 314 2.22 2.34 18.52
N VAL A 315 1.29 2.63 17.59
CA VAL A 315 1.04 1.77 16.43
C VAL A 315 2.30 1.60 15.57
N SER A 316 3.07 2.68 15.37
CA SER A 316 4.33 2.61 14.62
C SER A 316 5.38 1.74 15.32
N SER A 317 5.59 1.91 16.63
CA SER A 317 6.57 1.13 17.39
C SER A 317 6.19 -0.35 17.48
N LEU A 318 4.90 -0.66 17.62
CA LEU A 318 4.41 -2.04 17.62
C LEU A 318 4.64 -2.76 16.28
N LYS A 319 4.71 -2.04 15.14
CA LYS A 319 5.00 -2.65 13.82
C LYS A 319 6.39 -3.27 13.73
N GLU A 320 7.33 -2.80 14.54
CA GLU A 320 8.71 -3.28 14.54
C GLU A 320 8.90 -4.56 15.37
N LEU A 321 7.90 -4.93 16.18
CA LEU A 321 7.98 -6.06 17.10
C LEU A 321 7.53 -7.38 16.46
N ASP A 322 8.20 -8.47 16.84
CA ASP A 322 7.79 -9.83 16.49
C ASP A 322 6.66 -10.36 17.40
N TYR A 323 6.16 -11.56 17.11
CA TYR A 323 5.06 -12.13 17.89
C TYR A 323 5.41 -12.34 19.38
N PRO A 324 6.55 -12.96 19.76
CA PRO A 324 6.97 -13.06 21.15
C PRO A 324 7.02 -11.72 21.89
N GLN A 325 7.54 -10.67 21.24
CA GLN A 325 7.62 -9.32 21.81
C GLN A 325 6.24 -8.70 21.98
N LEU A 326 5.39 -8.71 20.94
CA LEU A 326 4.03 -8.18 21.01
C LEU A 326 3.19 -8.89 22.08
N ASN A 327 3.32 -10.21 22.17
CA ASN A 327 2.63 -11.00 23.18
C ASN A 327 3.14 -10.67 24.60
N THR A 328 4.44 -10.40 24.76
CA THR A 328 5.01 -9.93 26.03
C THR A 328 4.40 -8.58 26.43
N VAL A 329 4.39 -7.60 25.53
CA VAL A 329 3.79 -6.27 25.77
C VAL A 329 2.32 -6.40 26.18
N TYR A 330 1.55 -7.22 25.46
CA TYR A 330 0.14 -7.43 25.75
C TYR A 330 -0.10 -8.09 27.11
N ASN A 331 0.65 -9.14 27.45
CA ASN A 331 0.48 -9.85 28.72
C ASN A 331 1.00 -9.04 29.93
N ASN A 332 1.95 -8.13 29.72
CA ASN A 332 2.46 -7.25 30.77
C ASN A 332 1.50 -6.10 31.10
N ALA A 333 0.60 -5.73 30.18
CA ALA A 333 -0.41 -4.68 30.40
C ALA A 333 -1.52 -5.15 31.36
N LYS A 334 -1.27 -4.98 32.67
CA LYS A 334 -2.20 -5.37 33.74
C LYS A 334 -3.35 -4.40 33.94
N GLU A 335 -3.17 -3.14 33.59
CA GLU A 335 -4.17 -2.10 33.78
C GLU A 335 -5.21 -2.11 32.66
N THR A 336 -6.50 -2.04 33.01
CA THR A 336 -7.61 -2.13 32.05
C THR A 336 -7.53 -1.06 30.97
N HIS A 337 -7.11 0.17 31.32
CA HIS A 337 -7.01 1.28 30.39
C HIS A 337 -5.86 1.10 29.40
N THR A 338 -4.68 0.75 29.89
CA THR A 338 -3.49 0.47 29.07
C THR A 338 -3.69 -0.73 28.15
N ARG A 339 -4.37 -1.77 28.66
CA ARG A 339 -4.77 -2.92 27.85
C ARG A 339 -5.74 -2.53 26.73
N LYS A 340 -6.63 -1.56 26.96
CA LYS A 340 -7.56 -1.07 25.95
C LYS A 340 -6.84 -0.38 24.79
N PHE A 341 -5.81 0.44 25.05
CA PHE A 341 -4.97 1.00 23.98
C PHE A 341 -4.33 -0.08 23.11
N LEU A 342 -3.87 -1.18 23.71
CA LEU A 342 -3.30 -2.30 22.96
C LEU A 342 -4.36 -3.04 22.13
N VAL A 343 -5.56 -3.28 22.68
CA VAL A 343 -6.67 -3.87 21.93
C VAL A 343 -7.06 -3.02 20.72
N ASP A 344 -7.04 -1.68 20.86
CA ASP A 344 -7.35 -0.77 19.76
C ASP A 344 -6.18 -0.63 18.76
N ALA A 345 -4.93 -0.66 19.23
CA ALA A 345 -3.75 -0.50 18.40
C ALA A 345 -3.40 -1.74 17.59
N MET A 346 -3.51 -2.95 18.15
CA MET A 346 -3.09 -4.22 17.52
C MET A 346 -3.74 -4.49 16.16
N PRO A 347 -5.05 -4.24 15.96
CA PRO A 347 -5.68 -4.21 14.65
C PRO A 347 -4.99 -3.30 13.65
N LEU A 348 -4.52 -2.11 14.07
CA LEU A 348 -3.94 -1.08 13.18
C LEU A 348 -2.46 -1.31 12.85
N VAL A 349 -1.78 -2.16 13.61
CA VAL A 349 -0.37 -2.53 13.38
C VAL A 349 -0.21 -3.17 12.00
N GLY A 350 -1.10 -4.07 11.60
CA GLY A 350 -1.11 -4.61 10.25
C GLY A 350 0.09 -5.48 9.88
N THR A 351 0.69 -6.17 10.86
CA THR A 351 1.76 -7.16 10.61
C THR A 351 1.22 -8.57 10.80
N ALA A 352 1.89 -9.57 10.22
CA ALA A 352 1.53 -10.97 10.46
C ALA A 352 1.57 -11.31 11.96
N ALA A 353 2.58 -10.80 12.68
CA ALA A 353 2.70 -10.99 14.12
C ALA A 353 1.52 -10.40 14.91
N SER A 354 1.07 -9.18 14.57
CA SER A 354 -0.07 -8.56 15.26
C SER A 354 -1.37 -9.33 15.01
N PHE A 355 -1.56 -9.91 13.82
CA PHE A 355 -2.73 -10.74 13.53
C PHE A 355 -2.76 -12.02 14.38
N VAL A 356 -1.60 -12.62 14.67
CA VAL A 356 -1.51 -13.77 15.58
C VAL A 356 -1.92 -13.37 17.00
N VAL A 357 -1.50 -12.19 17.48
CA VAL A 357 -1.93 -11.68 18.78
C VAL A 357 -3.44 -11.40 18.79
N VAL A 358 -3.98 -10.71 17.80
CA VAL A 358 -5.43 -10.44 17.70
C VAL A 358 -6.24 -11.74 17.64
N ARG A 359 -5.76 -12.76 16.93
CA ARG A 359 -6.36 -14.10 16.94
C ARG A 359 -6.40 -14.66 18.35
N ASP A 360 -5.29 -14.60 19.08
CA ASP A 360 -5.22 -15.13 20.44
C ASP A 360 -6.15 -14.36 21.38
N MET A 361 -6.23 -13.03 21.27
CA MET A 361 -7.17 -12.20 22.02
C MET A 361 -8.63 -12.62 21.75
N PHE A 362 -8.99 -12.83 20.47
CA PHE A 362 -10.33 -13.27 20.08
C PHE A 362 -10.65 -14.66 20.66
N LEU A 363 -9.75 -15.63 20.51
CA LEU A 363 -9.97 -17.00 20.97
C LEU A 363 -9.99 -17.12 22.49
N ASN A 364 -9.26 -16.27 23.20
CA ASN A 364 -9.25 -16.22 24.66
C ASN A 364 -10.44 -15.46 25.26
N GLY A 365 -11.23 -14.76 24.43
CA GLY A 365 -12.34 -13.92 24.89
C GLY A 365 -11.89 -12.59 25.51
N ASP A 366 -10.69 -12.13 25.17
CA ASP A 366 -10.16 -10.82 25.60
C ASP A 366 -10.72 -9.65 24.77
N MET A 367 -11.42 -9.94 23.66
CA MET A 367 -12.10 -8.97 22.82
C MET A 367 -13.62 -9.14 22.90
N THR A 368 -14.33 -8.03 22.95
CA THR A 368 -15.78 -7.98 22.74
C THR A 368 -16.15 -8.22 21.28
N GLU A 369 -17.39 -8.61 21.02
CA GLU A 369 -17.92 -8.78 19.66
C GLU A 369 -17.80 -7.50 18.82
N SER A 370 -18.05 -6.33 19.42
CA SER A 370 -17.89 -5.04 18.75
C SER A 370 -16.45 -4.73 18.36
N GLU A 371 -15.47 -5.06 19.23
CA GLU A 371 -14.05 -4.86 18.92
C GLU A 371 -13.59 -5.80 17.81
N ALA A 372 -14.05 -7.05 17.84
CA ALA A 372 -13.79 -8.01 16.76
C ALA A 372 -14.38 -7.54 15.43
N ASP A 373 -15.61 -7.00 15.43
CA ASP A 373 -16.25 -6.46 14.24
C ASP A 373 -15.50 -5.25 13.66
N VAL A 374 -14.93 -4.38 14.51
CA VAL A 374 -14.06 -3.29 14.07
C VAL A 374 -12.79 -3.83 13.42
N PHE A 375 -12.13 -4.84 14.04
CA PHE A 375 -10.97 -5.50 13.45
C PHE A 375 -11.29 -6.13 12.09
N PHE A 376 -12.36 -6.92 11.99
CA PHE A 376 -12.73 -7.54 10.72
C PHE A 376 -13.08 -6.51 9.66
N THR A 377 -13.75 -5.42 10.04
CA THR A 377 -14.05 -4.32 9.11
C THR A 377 -12.76 -3.62 8.65
N SER A 378 -11.77 -3.47 9.54
CA SER A 378 -10.49 -2.83 9.20
C SER A 378 -9.68 -3.63 8.16
N LEU A 379 -9.93 -4.95 8.04
CA LEU A 379 -9.24 -5.83 7.10
C LEU A 379 -9.30 -5.34 5.64
N ALA A 380 -10.40 -4.69 5.26
CA ALA A 380 -10.58 -4.17 3.89
C ALA A 380 -9.62 -3.03 3.53
N PHE A 381 -8.98 -2.39 4.53
CA PHE A 381 -8.12 -1.22 4.32
C PHE A 381 -6.62 -1.56 4.28
N PHE A 382 -6.21 -2.79 4.63
CA PHE A 382 -4.81 -3.20 4.47
C PHE A 382 -4.43 -3.26 3.00
N LYS A 383 -3.26 -2.70 2.69
CA LYS A 383 -2.72 -2.64 1.33
C LYS A 383 -1.72 -3.75 1.03
N ASN A 384 -0.95 -4.20 2.02
CA ASN A 384 0.12 -5.19 1.83
C ASN A 384 -0.08 -6.44 2.71
N PRO A 385 -1.14 -7.24 2.46
CA PRO A 385 -1.35 -8.50 3.17
C PRO A 385 -0.25 -9.53 2.89
N THR A 386 -0.03 -10.43 3.84
CA THR A 386 0.93 -11.55 3.73
C THR A 386 0.22 -12.90 3.92
N ALA A 387 0.84 -13.99 3.46
CA ALA A 387 0.25 -15.33 3.56
C ALA A 387 0.00 -15.75 5.03
N GLU A 388 0.89 -15.35 5.93
CA GLU A 388 0.84 -15.63 7.36
C GLU A 388 -0.39 -15.01 8.05
N MET A 389 -0.86 -13.85 7.57
CA MET A 389 -2.09 -13.23 8.07
C MET A 389 -3.30 -14.14 7.85
N PHE A 390 -3.40 -14.83 6.71
CA PHE A 390 -4.50 -15.76 6.45
C PHE A 390 -4.44 -17.00 7.33
N THR A 391 -3.22 -17.47 7.66
CA THR A 391 -3.03 -18.54 8.65
C THR A 391 -3.55 -18.13 10.03
N ALA A 392 -3.35 -16.87 10.43
CA ALA A 392 -3.88 -16.34 11.69
C ALA A 392 -5.41 -16.16 11.68
N LEU A 393 -5.98 -15.75 10.55
CA LEU A 393 -7.43 -15.54 10.40
C LEU A 393 -8.23 -16.83 10.25
N ALA A 394 -7.63 -17.88 9.69
CA ALA A 394 -8.29 -19.16 9.40
C ALA A 394 -9.09 -19.73 10.59
N PRO A 395 -8.53 -19.84 11.81
CA PRO A 395 -9.27 -20.30 12.99
C PRO A 395 -10.48 -19.43 13.36
N LEU A 396 -10.43 -18.12 13.07
CA LEU A 396 -11.51 -17.18 13.38
C LEU A 396 -12.73 -17.35 12.47
N LEU A 397 -12.59 -18.14 11.42
CA LEU A 397 -13.66 -18.49 10.49
C LEU A 397 -14.25 -19.89 10.73
N GLU A 398 -13.80 -20.58 11.77
CA GLU A 398 -14.35 -21.88 12.16
C GLU A 398 -15.66 -21.72 12.94
N ASN A 399 -16.55 -22.70 12.80
CA ASN A 399 -17.75 -22.84 13.63
C ASN A 399 -18.63 -21.57 13.73
N ASN A 400 -19.39 -21.29 12.68
CA ASN A 400 -20.33 -20.16 12.60
C ASN A 400 -19.63 -18.78 12.57
N PRO A 401 -18.85 -18.48 11.52
CA PRO A 401 -18.14 -17.21 11.40
C PRO A 401 -19.08 -16.00 11.39
N SER A 402 -18.67 -14.89 12.01
CA SER A 402 -19.44 -13.64 11.94
C SER A 402 -19.49 -13.09 10.52
N GLN A 403 -20.52 -12.27 10.24
CA GLN A 403 -20.67 -11.66 8.91
C GLN A 403 -19.47 -10.77 8.55
N LYS A 404 -18.98 -10.00 9.53
CA LYS A 404 -17.82 -9.14 9.37
C LYS A 404 -16.56 -9.95 9.14
N ALA A 405 -16.37 -11.07 9.83
CA ALA A 405 -15.23 -11.95 9.61
C ALA A 405 -15.14 -12.45 8.17
N MET A 406 -16.27 -12.93 7.61
CA MET A 406 -16.33 -13.39 6.22
C MET A 406 -16.06 -12.25 5.22
N LEU A 407 -16.72 -11.10 5.38
CA LEU A 407 -16.62 -9.97 4.44
C LEU A 407 -15.26 -9.28 4.50
N GLY A 408 -14.73 -9.06 5.70
CA GLY A 408 -13.42 -8.45 5.93
C GLY A 408 -12.29 -9.31 5.41
N THR A 409 -12.30 -10.60 5.76
CA THR A 409 -11.25 -11.52 5.32
C THR A 409 -11.27 -11.73 3.80
N SER A 410 -12.45 -11.79 3.19
CA SER A 410 -12.55 -11.89 1.73
C SER A 410 -12.07 -10.62 1.01
N ALA A 411 -12.28 -9.43 1.57
CA ALA A 411 -11.70 -8.21 1.05
C ALA A 411 -10.16 -8.23 1.11
N LEU A 412 -9.59 -8.72 2.22
CA LEU A 412 -8.15 -8.90 2.37
C LEU A 412 -7.57 -9.89 1.34
N ILE A 413 -8.28 -10.99 1.06
CA ILE A 413 -7.91 -11.95 0.00
C ILE A 413 -7.83 -11.25 -1.36
N ASN A 414 -8.82 -10.43 -1.70
CA ASN A 414 -8.84 -9.71 -2.98
C ASN A 414 -7.60 -8.81 -3.12
N THR A 415 -7.26 -8.06 -2.07
CA THR A 415 -6.05 -7.23 -2.07
C THR A 415 -4.79 -8.07 -2.24
N PHE A 416 -4.65 -9.19 -1.51
CA PHE A 416 -3.51 -10.10 -1.65
C PHE A 416 -3.38 -10.66 -3.07
N CYS A 417 -4.50 -11.04 -3.67
CA CYS A 417 -4.56 -11.57 -5.02
C CYS A 417 -4.30 -10.56 -6.14
N LYS A 418 -4.38 -9.26 -5.86
CA LYS A 418 -3.96 -8.21 -6.80
C LYS A 418 -2.44 -8.01 -6.81
N ILE A 419 -1.77 -8.40 -5.74
CA ILE A 419 -0.31 -8.20 -5.56
C ILE A 419 0.46 -9.50 -5.85
N ASN A 420 -0.18 -10.66 -5.68
CA ASN A 420 0.43 -11.98 -5.86
C ASN A 420 -0.29 -12.75 -6.97
N GLU A 421 0.39 -12.97 -8.10
CA GLU A 421 -0.18 -13.67 -9.27
C GLU A 421 -0.68 -15.09 -8.92
N ASP A 422 0.09 -15.83 -8.12
CA ASP A 422 -0.21 -17.22 -7.73
C ASP A 422 -1.09 -17.35 -6.46
N CYS A 423 -1.80 -16.30 -6.05
CA CYS A 423 -2.58 -16.30 -4.80
C CYS A 423 -3.57 -17.47 -4.68
N GLY A 424 -4.09 -17.97 -5.81
CA GLY A 424 -5.06 -19.08 -5.84
C GLY A 424 -4.45 -20.43 -5.44
N ALA A 425 -3.13 -20.57 -5.57
CA ALA A 425 -2.38 -21.77 -5.16
C ALA A 425 -1.93 -21.71 -3.69
N ASP A 426 -1.97 -20.52 -3.06
CA ASP A 426 -1.53 -20.34 -1.67
C ASP A 426 -2.43 -21.12 -0.70
N SER A 427 -1.80 -22.00 0.10
CA SER A 427 -2.53 -22.89 0.99
C SER A 427 -3.24 -22.16 2.15
N SER A 428 -2.72 -21.02 2.59
CA SER A 428 -3.28 -20.20 3.67
C SER A 428 -4.54 -19.49 3.18
N VAL A 429 -4.49 -18.94 1.96
CA VAL A 429 -5.66 -18.34 1.28
C VAL A 429 -6.73 -19.39 1.01
N GLN A 430 -6.37 -20.56 0.47
CA GLN A 430 -7.32 -21.63 0.20
C GLN A 430 -8.04 -22.12 1.46
N GLN A 431 -7.33 -22.20 2.59
CA GLN A 431 -7.89 -22.58 3.87
C GLN A 431 -9.00 -21.63 4.35
N VAL A 432 -8.81 -20.33 4.14
CA VAL A 432 -9.80 -19.30 4.46
C VAL A 432 -10.99 -19.39 3.51
N ILE A 433 -10.75 -19.46 2.20
CA ILE A 433 -11.82 -19.56 1.19
C ILE A 433 -12.70 -20.77 1.46
N ARG A 434 -12.12 -21.95 1.75
CA ARG A 434 -12.89 -23.18 2.03
C ARG A 434 -13.85 -23.01 3.21
N ARG A 435 -13.48 -22.28 4.27
CA ARG A 435 -14.35 -22.01 5.44
C ARG A 435 -15.53 -21.11 5.10
N ILE A 436 -15.37 -20.22 4.10
CA ILE A 436 -16.46 -19.42 3.54
C ILE A 436 -17.33 -20.31 2.64
N GLU A 437 -16.73 -21.13 1.77
CA GLU A 437 -17.46 -22.03 0.86
C GLU A 437 -18.35 -23.04 1.61
N THR A 438 -17.91 -23.53 2.78
CA THR A 438 -18.72 -24.47 3.58
C THR A 438 -20.05 -23.89 4.03
N GLN A 439 -20.20 -22.56 4.08
CA GLN A 439 -21.45 -21.91 4.46
C GLN A 439 -22.53 -21.99 3.36
N LEU A 440 -22.16 -22.35 2.11
CA LEU A 440 -23.11 -22.44 1.00
C LEU A 440 -23.90 -23.76 0.96
N GLY A 441 -23.40 -24.80 1.62
CA GLY A 441 -23.91 -26.16 1.43
C GLY A 441 -23.75 -26.63 -0.02
N SER A 442 -24.76 -27.29 -0.59
CA SER A 442 -24.65 -27.92 -1.90
C SER A 442 -24.91 -27.00 -3.12
N GLY A 443 -25.91 -26.16 -3.30
CA GLY A 443 -27.18 -26.00 -2.64
C GLY A 443 -27.58 -24.54 -2.69
N CYS A 444 -26.99 -23.76 -1.77
CA CYS A 444 -27.58 -22.53 -1.25
C CYS A 444 -29.04 -22.71 -0.78
N ARG A 445 -29.42 -23.95 -0.42
CA ARG A 445 -30.77 -24.28 0.05
C ARG A 445 -30.86 -23.91 1.53
N THR A 446 -31.90 -23.16 1.87
CA THR A 446 -32.08 -22.55 3.19
C THR A 446 -33.45 -22.95 3.74
N VAL A 447 -33.52 -23.31 5.02
CA VAL A 447 -34.82 -23.65 5.65
C VAL A 447 -35.41 -22.52 6.49
N ASN A 448 -34.60 -21.51 6.81
CA ASN A 448 -34.99 -20.35 7.60
C ASN A 448 -34.20 -19.09 7.19
N GLU A 449 -34.65 -17.93 7.67
CA GLU A 449 -34.02 -16.64 7.36
C GLU A 449 -32.58 -16.50 7.86
N GLU A 450 -32.21 -17.14 8.98
CA GLU A 450 -30.85 -17.07 9.51
C GLU A 450 -29.85 -17.77 8.57
N GLU A 451 -30.19 -18.97 8.10
CA GLU A 451 -29.42 -19.69 7.09
C GLU A 451 -29.35 -18.91 5.78
N LYS A 452 -30.48 -18.30 5.35
CA LYS A 452 -30.52 -17.45 4.15
C LYS A 452 -29.55 -16.29 4.26
N VAL A 453 -29.56 -15.55 5.37
CA VAL A 453 -28.62 -14.45 5.62
C VAL A 453 -27.17 -14.96 5.58
N ARG A 454 -26.88 -16.11 6.18
CA ARG A 454 -25.54 -16.70 6.18
C ARG A 454 -25.06 -17.07 4.78
N VAL A 455 -25.90 -17.72 3.98
CA VAL A 455 -25.63 -18.06 2.58
C VAL A 455 -25.40 -16.79 1.76
N LEU A 456 -26.24 -15.77 1.92
CA LEU A 456 -26.08 -14.49 1.22
C LEU A 456 -24.76 -13.79 1.56
N VAL A 457 -24.36 -13.79 2.83
CA VAL A 457 -23.08 -13.20 3.25
C VAL A 457 -21.91 -14.00 2.71
N ALA A 458 -21.98 -15.33 2.70
CA ALA A 458 -20.94 -16.18 2.11
C ALA A 458 -20.80 -15.95 0.60
N LEU A 459 -21.91 -15.83 -0.14
CA LEU A 459 -21.90 -15.48 -1.56
C LEU A 459 -21.24 -14.12 -1.81
N LYS A 460 -21.61 -13.10 -1.00
CA LYS A 460 -20.98 -11.76 -1.06
C LYS A 460 -19.49 -11.82 -0.76
N ALA A 461 -19.09 -12.60 0.24
CA ALA A 461 -17.69 -12.78 0.61
C ALA A 461 -16.89 -13.48 -0.50
N LEU A 462 -17.43 -14.53 -1.13
CA LEU A 462 -16.77 -15.16 -2.28
C LEU A 462 -16.65 -14.20 -3.48
N GLY A 463 -17.64 -13.34 -3.69
CA GLY A 463 -17.56 -12.28 -4.68
C GLY A 463 -16.58 -11.16 -4.34
N ASN A 464 -16.40 -10.84 -3.05
CA ASN A 464 -15.35 -9.93 -2.60
C ASN A 464 -13.98 -10.52 -2.89
N ALA A 465 -13.75 -11.78 -2.51
CA ALA A 465 -12.48 -12.47 -2.70
C ALA A 465 -12.11 -12.67 -4.18
N GLY A 466 -13.10 -12.88 -5.05
CA GLY A 466 -12.88 -13.10 -6.48
C GLY A 466 -12.08 -14.39 -6.77
N ARG A 467 -12.00 -15.31 -5.82
CA ARG A 467 -11.29 -16.59 -5.92
C ARG A 467 -12.07 -17.68 -5.21
N TRP A 468 -12.08 -18.87 -5.79
CA TRP A 468 -12.76 -20.04 -5.25
C TRP A 468 -11.85 -21.25 -5.27
N VAL A 469 -12.15 -22.23 -4.42
CA VAL A 469 -11.52 -23.55 -4.44
C VAL A 469 -12.48 -24.58 -5.03
N ASN A 470 -13.70 -24.67 -4.49
CA ASN A 470 -14.70 -25.67 -4.91
C ASN A 470 -16.06 -25.05 -5.26
N ALA A 471 -16.24 -23.74 -5.10
CA ALA A 471 -17.55 -23.10 -5.21
C ALA A 471 -18.15 -23.06 -6.62
N ASN A 472 -17.37 -23.20 -7.71
CA ASN A 472 -17.88 -22.98 -9.07
C ASN A 472 -19.16 -23.80 -9.38
N SER A 473 -19.14 -25.10 -9.11
CA SER A 473 -20.33 -25.96 -9.32
C SER A 473 -21.48 -25.64 -8.36
N VAL A 474 -21.17 -25.23 -7.13
CA VAL A 474 -22.15 -24.85 -6.10
C VAL A 474 -22.86 -23.57 -6.53
N LEU A 475 -22.11 -22.53 -6.90
CA LEU A 475 -22.64 -21.24 -7.38
C LEU A 475 -23.59 -21.42 -8.56
N ARG A 476 -23.23 -22.30 -9.51
CA ARG A 476 -24.13 -22.63 -10.62
C ARG A 476 -25.45 -23.23 -10.15
N ARG A 477 -25.43 -24.16 -9.20
CA ARG A 477 -26.66 -24.71 -8.62
C ARG A 477 -27.46 -23.66 -7.88
N CYS A 478 -26.79 -22.75 -7.16
CA CYS A 478 -27.46 -21.72 -6.37
C CYS A 478 -28.41 -20.84 -7.20
N TYR A 479 -28.08 -20.51 -8.46
CA TYR A 479 -28.96 -19.71 -9.33
C TYR A 479 -29.84 -20.51 -10.30
N THR A 480 -29.56 -21.80 -10.52
CA THR A 480 -30.32 -22.67 -11.45
C THR A 480 -31.34 -23.57 -10.78
N GLU A 481 -31.13 -23.95 -9.52
CA GLU A 481 -32.12 -24.67 -8.71
C GLU A 481 -33.19 -23.73 -8.14
N ASP A 482 -34.22 -24.30 -7.53
CA ASP A 482 -35.32 -23.57 -6.89
C ASP A 482 -34.85 -22.97 -5.56
N ASN A 483 -34.23 -21.79 -5.65
CA ASN A 483 -33.85 -20.95 -4.52
C ASN A 483 -34.56 -19.59 -4.64
N GLU A 484 -34.65 -18.89 -3.52
CA GLU A 484 -35.19 -17.52 -3.49
C GLU A 484 -34.39 -16.58 -4.38
N MET A 485 -35.07 -15.58 -4.96
CA MET A 485 -34.48 -14.70 -5.99
C MET A 485 -33.22 -13.99 -5.51
N GLU A 486 -33.17 -13.57 -4.24
CA GLU A 486 -32.00 -12.93 -3.65
C GLU A 486 -30.76 -13.84 -3.66
N VAL A 487 -30.96 -15.12 -3.36
CA VAL A 487 -29.88 -16.12 -3.37
C VAL A 487 -29.39 -16.35 -4.80
N ARG A 488 -30.32 -16.44 -5.76
CA ARG A 488 -29.99 -16.63 -7.18
C ARG A 488 -29.18 -15.46 -7.73
N VAL A 489 -29.60 -14.21 -7.44
CA VAL A 489 -28.89 -13.00 -7.85
C VAL A 489 -27.52 -12.89 -7.16
N ALA A 490 -27.45 -13.12 -5.85
CA ALA A 490 -26.19 -13.08 -5.10
C ALA A 490 -25.19 -14.13 -5.59
N ALA A 491 -25.66 -15.30 -6.04
CA ALA A 491 -24.80 -16.34 -6.59
C ALA A 491 -24.17 -15.97 -7.93
N ILE A 492 -24.86 -15.16 -8.73
CA ILE A 492 -24.31 -14.60 -9.97
C ILE A 492 -23.38 -13.43 -9.65
N ASP A 493 -23.74 -12.57 -8.71
CA ASP A 493 -22.92 -11.44 -8.25
C ASP A 493 -21.57 -11.88 -7.64
N ALA A 494 -21.48 -13.11 -7.14
CA ALA A 494 -20.22 -13.71 -6.70
C ALA A 494 -19.13 -13.74 -7.79
N TRP A 495 -19.48 -13.61 -9.07
CA TRP A 495 -18.54 -13.61 -10.19
C TRP A 495 -17.84 -12.27 -10.43
N ARG A 496 -18.27 -11.17 -9.78
CA ARG A 496 -17.88 -9.78 -10.12
C ARG A 496 -16.38 -9.46 -10.10
N HIS A 497 -15.58 -10.15 -9.27
CA HIS A 497 -14.12 -9.96 -9.18
C HIS A 497 -13.30 -11.18 -9.63
N THR A 498 -13.94 -12.16 -10.27
CA THR A 498 -13.24 -13.37 -10.72
C THR A 498 -12.33 -13.09 -11.91
N PRO A 499 -11.19 -13.80 -12.06
CA PRO A 499 -10.31 -13.66 -13.22
C PRO A 499 -11.05 -13.92 -14.53
N CYS A 500 -10.63 -13.25 -15.61
CA CYS A 500 -11.30 -13.39 -16.92
C CYS A 500 -11.11 -14.76 -17.58
N GLU A 501 -10.14 -15.55 -17.10
CA GLU A 501 -9.87 -16.93 -17.52
C GLU A 501 -10.95 -17.92 -17.05
N TYR A 502 -11.78 -17.53 -16.08
CA TYR A 502 -12.88 -18.37 -15.61
C TYR A 502 -13.94 -18.54 -16.69
N ASP A 503 -14.41 -19.77 -16.91
CA ASP A 503 -15.46 -20.07 -17.88
C ASP A 503 -16.81 -19.44 -17.48
N ARG A 504 -17.25 -18.47 -18.29
CA ARG A 504 -18.51 -17.72 -18.12
C ARG A 504 -19.60 -18.16 -19.11
N SER A 505 -19.43 -19.27 -19.83
CA SER A 505 -20.40 -19.78 -20.80
C SER A 505 -21.80 -20.00 -20.18
N HIS A 506 -21.85 -20.43 -18.92
CA HIS A 506 -23.11 -20.60 -18.19
C HIS A 506 -23.82 -19.28 -17.87
N LEU A 507 -23.07 -18.21 -17.59
CA LEU A 507 -23.66 -16.88 -17.41
C LEU A 507 -24.20 -16.34 -18.73
N LEU A 508 -23.49 -16.57 -19.84
CA LEU A 508 -23.99 -16.23 -21.17
C LEU A 508 -25.29 -16.96 -21.49
N ALA A 509 -25.37 -18.26 -21.16
CA ALA A 509 -26.60 -19.02 -21.32
C ALA A 509 -27.75 -18.47 -20.45
N ALA A 510 -27.48 -18.09 -19.19
CA ALA A 510 -28.47 -17.50 -18.30
C ALA A 510 -28.96 -16.13 -18.81
N PHE A 511 -28.08 -15.31 -19.40
CA PHE A 511 -28.44 -14.04 -20.02
C PHE A 511 -29.33 -14.22 -21.26
N GLN A 512 -29.02 -15.22 -22.09
CA GLN A 512 -29.72 -15.50 -23.35
C GLN A 512 -31.07 -16.24 -23.17
N ASP A 513 -31.30 -16.86 -22.02
CA ASP A 513 -32.53 -17.59 -21.73
C ASP A 513 -33.67 -16.63 -21.36
N GLU A 514 -34.58 -16.37 -22.31
CA GLU A 514 -35.75 -15.51 -22.13
C GLU A 514 -36.75 -16.04 -21.09
N THR A 515 -36.66 -17.31 -20.69
CA THR A 515 -37.52 -17.88 -19.65
C THR A 515 -37.06 -17.52 -18.23
N GLN A 516 -35.83 -17.03 -18.07
CA GLN A 516 -35.32 -16.56 -16.78
C GLN A 516 -35.97 -15.25 -16.36
N ASP A 517 -36.04 -15.05 -15.04
CA ASP A 517 -36.46 -13.78 -14.46
C ASP A 517 -35.49 -12.65 -14.85
N THR A 518 -36.04 -11.46 -15.10
CA THR A 518 -35.26 -10.29 -15.51
C THR A 518 -34.13 -9.95 -14.55
N GLU A 519 -34.31 -10.14 -13.23
CA GLU A 519 -33.24 -9.91 -12.24
C GLU A 519 -32.03 -10.83 -12.49
N VAL A 520 -32.27 -12.10 -12.83
CA VAL A 520 -31.21 -13.08 -13.14
C VAL A 520 -30.50 -12.75 -14.44
N ARG A 521 -31.26 -12.38 -15.49
CA ARG A 521 -30.67 -11.97 -16.77
C ARG A 521 -29.81 -10.72 -16.63
N ILE A 522 -30.23 -9.75 -15.83
CA ILE A 522 -29.46 -8.53 -15.54
C ILE A 522 -28.20 -8.83 -14.74
N ALA A 523 -28.30 -9.64 -13.68
CA ALA A 523 -27.12 -10.06 -12.92
C ALA A 523 -26.10 -10.78 -13.81
N ALA A 524 -26.57 -11.70 -14.68
CA ALA A 524 -25.71 -12.43 -15.60
C ALA A 524 -25.02 -11.51 -16.61
N TYR A 525 -25.75 -10.53 -17.16
CA TYR A 525 -25.18 -9.50 -18.02
C TYR A 525 -24.10 -8.69 -17.31
N LEU A 526 -24.36 -8.16 -16.12
CA LEU A 526 -23.38 -7.36 -15.37
C LEU A 526 -22.12 -8.18 -15.05
N ALA A 527 -22.28 -9.46 -14.65
CA ALA A 527 -21.17 -10.37 -14.39
C ALA A 527 -20.36 -10.74 -15.66
N LEU A 528 -20.96 -10.71 -16.85
CA LEU A 528 -20.27 -10.89 -18.13
C LEU A 528 -19.48 -9.63 -18.51
N MET A 529 -20.04 -8.44 -18.23
CA MET A 529 -19.43 -7.16 -18.57
C MET A 529 -18.20 -6.80 -17.72
N THR A 530 -17.90 -7.56 -16.67
CA THR A 530 -16.63 -7.43 -15.93
C THR A 530 -15.42 -7.95 -16.71
N CYS A 531 -15.64 -8.82 -17.70
CA CYS A 531 -14.59 -9.39 -18.57
C CYS A 531 -15.04 -9.34 -20.05
N PRO A 532 -15.14 -8.13 -20.63
CA PRO A 532 -15.67 -7.94 -21.96
C PRO A 532 -14.68 -8.43 -23.03
N THR A 533 -15.19 -9.14 -24.04
CA THR A 533 -14.43 -9.52 -25.24
C THR A 533 -15.19 -9.04 -26.49
N PRO A 534 -14.51 -8.78 -27.62
CA PRO A 534 -15.19 -8.36 -28.85
C PRO A 534 -16.34 -9.30 -29.27
N ASP A 535 -16.14 -10.62 -29.15
CA ASP A 535 -17.15 -11.63 -29.48
C ASP A 535 -18.35 -11.58 -28.53
N LEU A 536 -18.10 -11.42 -27.22
CA LEU A 536 -19.16 -11.24 -26.23
C LEU A 536 -19.96 -9.96 -26.50
N ILE A 537 -19.29 -8.85 -26.79
CA ILE A 537 -19.94 -7.58 -27.12
C ILE A 537 -20.82 -7.73 -28.36
N ASN A 538 -20.31 -8.34 -29.44
CA ASN A 538 -21.12 -8.59 -30.63
C ASN A 538 -22.33 -9.48 -30.33
N THR A 539 -22.15 -10.53 -29.53
CA THR A 539 -23.25 -11.40 -29.09
C THR A 539 -24.33 -10.62 -28.32
N ILE A 540 -23.93 -9.71 -27.42
CA ILE A 540 -24.86 -8.86 -26.66
C ILE A 540 -25.59 -7.90 -27.60
N LYS A 541 -24.89 -7.29 -28.56
CA LYS A 541 -25.47 -6.38 -29.56
C LYS A 541 -26.49 -7.08 -30.46
N ASP A 542 -26.17 -8.27 -30.93
CA ASP A 542 -27.08 -9.08 -31.75
C ASP A 542 -28.35 -9.43 -30.97
N ARG A 543 -28.23 -9.72 -29.66
CA ARG A 543 -29.39 -9.95 -28.79
C ARG A 543 -30.21 -8.69 -28.55
N LEU A 544 -29.57 -7.55 -28.25
CA LEU A 544 -30.22 -6.26 -28.09
C LEU A 544 -31.01 -5.81 -29.34
N THR A 545 -30.57 -6.25 -30.52
CA THR A 545 -31.22 -5.92 -31.80
C THR A 545 -32.30 -6.91 -32.21
N SER A 546 -32.15 -8.19 -31.91
CA SER A 546 -33.06 -9.26 -32.32
C SER A 546 -34.20 -9.57 -31.32
N GLU A 547 -34.07 -9.23 -30.05
CA GLU A 547 -35.07 -9.56 -29.02
C GLU A 547 -36.34 -8.70 -29.15
N GLY A 548 -37.51 -9.32 -28.97
CA GLY A 548 -38.83 -8.66 -29.10
C GLY A 548 -39.23 -7.81 -27.89
N VAL A 549 -38.51 -7.91 -26.77
CA VAL A 549 -38.74 -7.15 -25.53
C VAL A 549 -37.75 -5.99 -25.44
N ASN A 550 -38.22 -4.81 -25.01
CA ASN A 550 -37.35 -3.65 -24.84
C ASN A 550 -36.33 -3.88 -23.73
N GLN A 551 -35.11 -4.25 -24.10
CA GLN A 551 -33.98 -4.45 -23.17
C GLN A 551 -33.29 -3.14 -22.79
N VAL A 552 -34.04 -2.24 -22.15
CA VAL A 552 -33.60 -0.87 -21.82
C VAL A 552 -32.39 -0.85 -20.88
N ALA A 553 -32.28 -1.80 -19.95
CA ALA A 553 -31.17 -1.87 -19.00
C ALA A 553 -29.82 -2.11 -19.69
N PHE A 554 -29.75 -3.13 -20.54
CA PHE A 554 -28.52 -3.49 -21.25
C PHE A 554 -28.09 -2.36 -22.18
N TRP A 555 -29.06 -1.81 -22.92
CA TRP A 555 -28.84 -0.67 -23.80
C TRP A 555 -28.26 0.53 -23.06
N THR A 556 -28.93 0.99 -22.00
CA THR A 556 -28.50 2.19 -21.25
C THR A 556 -27.13 1.98 -20.61
N HIS A 557 -26.85 0.80 -20.07
CA HIS A 557 -25.52 0.50 -19.52
C HIS A 557 -24.42 0.55 -20.60
N MET A 558 -24.65 -0.02 -21.79
CA MET A 558 -23.68 0.04 -22.88
C MET A 558 -23.45 1.46 -23.40
N THR A 559 -24.52 2.23 -23.57
CA THR A 559 -24.42 3.65 -23.97
C THR A 559 -23.62 4.44 -22.95
N ASN A 560 -23.95 4.31 -21.67
CA ASN A 560 -23.30 5.05 -20.59
C ASN A 560 -21.83 4.68 -20.44
N MET A 561 -21.45 3.40 -20.54
CA MET A 561 -20.04 3.00 -20.53
C MET A 561 -19.26 3.57 -21.72
N GLN A 562 -19.88 3.59 -22.91
CA GLN A 562 -19.27 4.18 -24.10
C GLN A 562 -19.12 5.71 -23.95
N GLU A 563 -20.11 6.40 -23.40
CA GLU A 563 -20.09 7.86 -23.29
C GLU A 563 -19.24 8.35 -22.10
N SER A 564 -19.01 7.50 -21.09
CA SER A 564 -18.28 7.82 -19.85
C SER A 564 -16.93 8.51 -20.07
N ALA A 565 -16.69 9.57 -19.30
CA ALA A 565 -15.41 10.26 -19.20
C ALA A 565 -14.43 9.57 -18.24
N ALA A 566 -14.88 8.55 -17.50
CA ALA A 566 -14.05 7.86 -16.52
C ALA A 566 -12.87 7.11 -17.19
N PRO A 567 -11.63 7.22 -16.70
CA PRO A 567 -10.45 6.59 -17.31
C PRO A 567 -10.58 5.07 -17.45
N GLU A 568 -11.13 4.39 -16.44
CA GLU A 568 -11.30 2.94 -16.38
C GLU A 568 -12.31 2.39 -17.41
N LYS A 569 -13.13 3.26 -18.01
CA LYS A 569 -14.14 2.90 -19.01
C LYS A 569 -13.74 3.28 -20.44
N GLN A 570 -12.55 3.88 -20.67
CA GLN A 570 -12.13 4.30 -22.01
C GLN A 570 -12.03 3.15 -23.03
N TRP A 571 -11.77 1.92 -22.58
CA TRP A 571 -11.78 0.73 -23.44
C TRP A 571 -13.16 0.48 -24.09
N ALA A 572 -14.25 0.87 -23.41
CA ALA A 572 -15.61 0.61 -23.86
C ALA A 572 -15.92 1.35 -25.16
N ARG A 573 -15.40 2.57 -25.34
CA ARG A 573 -15.52 3.35 -26.59
C ARG A 573 -14.98 2.58 -27.79
N GLN A 574 -13.80 2.00 -27.64
CA GLN A 574 -13.12 1.27 -28.72
C GLN A 574 -13.81 -0.06 -29.04
N MET A 575 -14.29 -0.77 -28.02
CA MET A 575 -14.87 -2.11 -28.19
C MET A 575 -16.36 -2.08 -28.59
N ILE A 576 -17.14 -1.14 -28.05
CA ILE A 576 -18.57 -0.98 -28.36
C ILE A 576 -18.73 -0.24 -29.69
N GLY A 577 -17.85 0.70 -30.02
CA GLY A 577 -17.90 1.48 -31.26
C GLY A 577 -18.98 2.56 -31.25
N GLU A 578 -18.80 3.59 -32.07
CA GLU A 578 -19.65 4.79 -32.05
C GLU A 578 -21.03 4.60 -32.70
N GLU A 579 -21.17 3.62 -33.59
CA GLU A 579 -22.34 3.53 -34.49
C GLU A 579 -23.57 2.84 -33.90
N LEU A 580 -23.50 2.26 -32.70
CA LEU A 580 -24.45 1.19 -32.42
C LEU A 580 -25.72 1.58 -31.67
N LEU A 581 -25.81 2.78 -31.09
CA LEU A 581 -26.91 3.10 -30.18
C LEU A 581 -27.67 4.40 -30.52
N GLN A 582 -28.09 4.59 -31.79
CA GLN A 582 -29.14 5.58 -32.12
C GLN A 582 -30.34 5.36 -31.19
N LYS A 583 -30.90 6.42 -30.58
CA LYS A 583 -32.03 6.42 -29.59
C LYS A 583 -33.16 5.41 -29.90
N LYS A 584 -32.91 4.12 -29.74
CA LYS A 584 -33.84 3.02 -30.09
C LYS A 584 -35.00 3.00 -29.09
N PHE A 585 -34.74 3.41 -27.86
CA PHE A 585 -35.69 3.37 -26.74
C PHE A 585 -35.80 4.74 -26.05
N SER A 586 -36.64 5.64 -26.57
CA SER A 586 -37.16 6.77 -25.79
C SER A 586 -38.32 6.27 -24.93
N THR A 587 -37.99 5.57 -23.84
CA THR A 587 -38.98 4.99 -22.93
C THR A 587 -39.11 5.82 -21.64
N GLU A 588 -40.14 5.57 -20.84
CA GLU A 588 -40.30 6.23 -19.55
C GLU A 588 -39.35 5.66 -18.48
N ALA A 589 -38.72 6.53 -17.70
CA ALA A 589 -37.71 6.15 -16.70
C ALA A 589 -38.24 5.27 -15.55
N LEU A 590 -39.53 5.41 -15.22
CA LEU A 590 -40.15 4.72 -14.08
C LEU A 590 -40.78 3.36 -14.43
N LYS A 591 -40.66 2.91 -15.68
CA LYS A 591 -41.27 1.65 -16.14
C LYS A 591 -40.28 0.55 -16.48
N PHE A 592 -39.02 0.91 -16.73
CA PHE A 592 -38.03 -0.03 -17.26
C PHE A 592 -36.73 0.06 -16.46
N SER A 593 -36.10 -1.10 -16.26
CA SER A 593 -34.75 -1.19 -15.70
C SER A 593 -33.76 -0.36 -16.51
N ARG A 594 -32.90 0.42 -15.83
CA ARG A 594 -31.99 1.40 -16.43
C ARG A 594 -30.70 1.54 -15.66
N ASN A 595 -29.63 1.82 -16.39
CA ASN A 595 -28.38 2.34 -15.85
C ASN A 595 -28.34 3.87 -16.08
N TYR A 596 -27.85 4.59 -15.08
CA TYR A 596 -27.53 6.01 -15.13
C TYR A 596 -26.06 6.17 -14.83
N GLU A 597 -25.37 7.01 -15.60
CA GLU A 597 -23.97 7.33 -15.36
C GLU A 597 -23.74 8.80 -15.64
N SER A 598 -22.90 9.41 -14.82
CA SER A 598 -22.38 10.75 -15.05
C SER A 598 -20.94 10.77 -14.59
N SER A 599 -20.04 11.27 -15.43
CA SER A 599 -18.62 11.35 -15.11
C SER A 599 -17.99 12.61 -15.66
N PHE A 600 -16.94 13.06 -14.97
CA PHE A 600 -16.04 14.10 -15.45
C PHE A 600 -14.61 13.71 -15.12
N PHE A 601 -13.67 14.13 -15.95
CA PHE A 601 -12.24 13.91 -15.74
C PHE A 601 -11.45 15.13 -16.22
N MET A 602 -10.57 15.66 -15.37
CA MET A 602 -9.69 16.79 -15.66
C MET A 602 -8.27 16.29 -15.88
N ASN A 603 -7.82 16.34 -17.13
CA ASN A 603 -6.49 15.84 -17.52
C ASN A 603 -5.35 16.67 -16.89
N GLU A 604 -5.56 17.96 -16.65
CA GLU A 604 -4.54 18.89 -16.14
C GLU A 604 -4.08 18.55 -14.72
N ILE A 605 -4.98 18.00 -13.91
CA ILE A 605 -4.72 17.63 -12.52
C ILE A 605 -4.89 16.13 -12.27
N ASN A 606 -5.15 15.35 -13.32
CA ASN A 606 -5.34 13.89 -13.29
C ASN A 606 -6.37 13.45 -12.23
N THR A 607 -7.49 14.19 -12.15
CA THR A 607 -8.55 13.98 -11.17
C THR A 607 -9.90 13.92 -11.86
N GLY A 608 -10.75 12.98 -11.43
CA GLY A 608 -12.11 12.83 -11.92
C GLY A 608 -13.04 12.23 -10.89
N ALA A 609 -14.31 12.20 -11.23
CA ALA A 609 -15.31 11.47 -10.49
C ALA A 609 -16.34 10.87 -11.45
N SER A 610 -16.83 9.68 -11.10
CA SER A 610 -17.92 9.01 -11.79
C SER A 610 -18.98 8.56 -10.78
N VAL A 611 -20.24 8.81 -11.13
CA VAL A 611 -21.41 8.35 -10.38
C VAL A 611 -22.19 7.43 -11.28
N GLU A 612 -22.44 6.23 -10.81
CA GLU A 612 -23.20 5.21 -11.52
C GLU A 612 -24.38 4.72 -10.68
N SER A 613 -25.54 4.52 -11.31
CA SER A 613 -26.72 3.97 -10.65
C SER A 613 -27.44 2.94 -11.51
N ASN A 614 -27.70 1.77 -10.93
CA ASN A 614 -28.48 0.70 -11.54
C ASN A 614 -29.85 0.60 -10.85
N VAL A 615 -30.92 0.84 -11.61
CA VAL A 615 -32.31 0.70 -11.14
C VAL A 615 -32.96 -0.47 -11.87
N ILE A 616 -33.39 -1.49 -11.14
CA ILE A 616 -33.91 -2.74 -11.69
C ILE A 616 -35.39 -2.86 -11.35
N PHE A 617 -36.22 -2.96 -12.39
CA PHE A 617 -37.63 -3.27 -12.33
C PHE A 617 -37.89 -4.74 -12.66
N SER A 618 -38.98 -5.28 -12.09
CA SER A 618 -39.52 -6.60 -12.40
C SER A 618 -40.95 -6.45 -12.90
N SER A 619 -41.37 -7.32 -13.82
CA SER A 619 -42.76 -7.35 -14.31
C SER A 619 -43.80 -7.65 -13.22
N LYS A 620 -43.34 -8.16 -12.06
CA LYS A 620 -44.17 -8.50 -10.90
C LYS A 620 -44.45 -7.30 -9.98
N SER A 621 -43.88 -6.13 -10.23
CA SER A 621 -44.05 -4.93 -9.39
C SER A 621 -44.02 -3.64 -10.21
N TYR A 622 -44.74 -2.62 -9.73
CA TYR A 622 -44.63 -1.25 -10.24
C TYR A 622 -43.55 -0.42 -9.54
N LEU A 623 -42.97 -0.93 -8.45
CA LEU A 623 -41.81 -0.37 -7.78
C LEU A 623 -40.53 -1.03 -8.30
N PRO A 624 -39.39 -0.32 -8.28
CA PRO A 624 -38.11 -0.94 -8.57
C PRO A 624 -37.82 -2.01 -7.51
N ARG A 625 -37.37 -3.18 -7.96
CA ARG A 625 -36.91 -4.27 -7.09
C ARG A 625 -35.61 -3.93 -6.42
N SER A 626 -34.68 -3.29 -7.13
CA SER A 626 -33.44 -2.83 -6.52
C SER A 626 -32.94 -1.54 -7.14
N ALA A 627 -32.23 -0.77 -6.32
CA ALA A 627 -31.48 0.39 -6.75
C ALA A 627 -30.08 0.34 -6.12
N MET A 628 -29.07 0.70 -6.91
CA MET A 628 -27.69 0.84 -6.46
C MET A 628 -27.16 2.21 -6.89
N LEU A 629 -26.31 2.80 -6.06
CA LEU A 629 -25.54 4.01 -6.33
C LEU A 629 -24.07 3.71 -6.01
N ASN A 630 -23.18 3.99 -6.96
CA ASN A 630 -21.74 3.80 -6.85
C ASN A 630 -21.05 5.12 -7.18
N LEU A 631 -20.17 5.57 -6.28
CA LEU A 631 -19.31 6.73 -6.48
C LEU A 631 -17.86 6.28 -6.56
N THR A 632 -17.22 6.59 -7.67
CA THR A 632 -15.79 6.37 -7.89
C THR A 632 -15.07 7.71 -8.07
N LEU A 633 -13.94 7.86 -7.41
CA LEU A 633 -13.07 9.03 -7.49
C LEU A 633 -11.76 8.62 -8.13
N ASP A 634 -11.32 9.36 -9.16
CA ASP A 634 -10.00 9.21 -9.75
C ASP A 634 -9.07 10.23 -9.10
N LEU A 635 -8.13 9.75 -8.30
CA LEU A 635 -7.16 10.58 -7.58
C LEU A 635 -5.77 9.98 -7.75
N PHE A 636 -4.78 10.84 -8.07
CA PHE A 636 -3.36 10.44 -8.16
C PHE A 636 -3.09 9.29 -9.14
N GLY A 637 -3.89 9.18 -10.21
CA GLY A 637 -3.77 8.12 -11.21
C GLY A 637 -4.36 6.76 -10.79
N GLN A 638 -5.17 6.74 -9.73
CA GLN A 638 -5.86 5.56 -9.23
C GLN A 638 -7.38 5.84 -9.18
N SER A 639 -8.17 4.88 -9.65
CA SER A 639 -9.63 4.89 -9.50
C SER A 639 -10.00 4.21 -8.19
N ILE A 640 -10.58 4.97 -7.27
CA ILE A 640 -10.98 4.53 -5.93
C ILE A 640 -12.50 4.55 -5.86
N ASN A 641 -13.11 3.38 -5.71
CA ASN A 641 -14.53 3.30 -5.33
C ASN A 641 -14.67 3.83 -3.90
N PHE A 642 -15.27 5.02 -3.76
CA PHE A 642 -15.37 5.72 -2.49
C PHE A 642 -16.52 5.17 -1.64
N PHE A 643 -17.67 4.91 -2.26
CA PHE A 643 -18.73 4.09 -1.67
C PHE A 643 -19.65 3.50 -2.74
N GLU A 644 -20.28 2.39 -2.37
CA GLU A 644 -21.43 1.82 -3.07
C GLU A 644 -22.54 1.55 -2.06
N VAL A 645 -23.75 2.06 -2.35
CA VAL A 645 -24.94 1.84 -1.54
C VAL A 645 -26.03 1.27 -2.42
N GLY A 646 -26.61 0.16 -2.00
CA GLY A 646 -27.71 -0.49 -2.71
C GLY A 646 -28.77 -1.03 -1.78
N GLY A 647 -29.99 -1.10 -2.28
CA GLY A 647 -31.14 -1.66 -1.59
C GLY A 647 -31.98 -2.51 -2.53
N ARG A 648 -32.53 -3.60 -2.00
CA ARG A 648 -33.56 -4.42 -2.67
C ARG A 648 -34.84 -4.37 -1.84
N ILE A 649 -35.98 -4.21 -2.51
CA ILE A 649 -37.30 -4.09 -1.90
C ILE A 649 -38.24 -5.09 -2.56
N GLU A 650 -39.03 -5.76 -1.74
CA GLU A 650 -40.03 -6.72 -2.17
C GLU A 650 -41.26 -6.64 -1.25
N GLY A 651 -42.47 -6.64 -1.83
CA GLY A 651 -43.72 -6.63 -1.08
C GLY A 651 -44.09 -5.26 -0.47
N PHE A 652 -43.33 -4.21 -0.78
CA PHE A 652 -43.59 -2.86 -0.26
C PHE A 652 -44.83 -2.21 -0.90
N GLU A 653 -45.29 -2.75 -2.02
CA GLU A 653 -46.51 -2.35 -2.72
C GLU A 653 -47.71 -2.44 -1.78
N ALA A 654 -47.81 -3.49 -0.96
CA ALA A 654 -48.91 -3.66 -0.01
C ALA A 654 -48.97 -2.52 1.03
N TYR A 655 -47.83 -1.99 1.45
CA TYR A 655 -47.77 -0.84 2.35
C TYR A 655 -48.16 0.44 1.62
N ILE A 656 -47.63 0.66 0.41
CA ILE A 656 -48.00 1.82 -0.41
C ILE A 656 -49.49 1.82 -0.74
N GLU A 657 -50.08 0.69 -1.15
CA GLU A 657 -51.51 0.59 -1.42
C GLU A 657 -52.36 0.83 -0.17
N ARG A 658 -51.90 0.37 1.00
CA ARG A 658 -52.58 0.61 2.27
C ARG A 658 -52.56 2.08 2.68
N PHE A 659 -51.48 2.80 2.41
CA PHE A 659 -51.38 4.24 2.71
C PHE A 659 -52.00 5.11 1.63
N PHE A 660 -51.77 4.81 0.36
CA PHE A 660 -51.98 5.73 -0.75
C PHE A 660 -52.90 5.18 -1.86
N GLY A 661 -53.33 3.92 -1.75
CA GLY A 661 -54.27 3.34 -2.70
C GLY A 661 -55.66 4.00 -2.63
N PRO A 662 -56.58 3.66 -3.56
CA PRO A 662 -57.90 4.28 -3.62
C PRO A 662 -58.76 4.13 -2.35
N ARG A 663 -58.43 3.15 -1.49
CA ARG A 663 -59.05 2.94 -0.16
C ARG A 663 -58.04 3.10 0.99
N GLY A 664 -56.90 3.71 0.72
CA GLY A 664 -55.81 3.90 1.67
C GLY A 664 -56.06 5.06 2.64
N TYR A 665 -55.16 5.23 3.60
CA TYR A 665 -55.23 6.29 4.62
C TYR A 665 -55.18 7.71 4.03
N TYR A 666 -54.51 7.86 2.89
CA TYR A 666 -54.33 9.08 2.09
C TYR A 666 -54.62 8.77 0.62
N PRO A 667 -55.89 8.69 0.19
CA PRO A 667 -56.24 8.33 -1.18
C PRO A 667 -55.61 9.28 -2.22
N GLU A 668 -55.39 8.79 -3.44
CA GLU A 668 -54.72 9.49 -4.54
C GLU A 668 -55.23 10.93 -4.78
N GLU A 669 -56.54 11.18 -4.68
CA GLU A 669 -57.14 12.53 -4.77
C GLU A 669 -56.62 13.50 -3.69
N THR A 670 -56.29 12.99 -2.51
CA THR A 670 -55.76 13.75 -1.37
C THR A 670 -54.29 14.13 -1.62
N ILE A 671 -53.49 13.21 -2.18
CA ILE A 671 -52.09 13.46 -2.54
C ILE A 671 -52.01 14.40 -3.74
N GLU A 672 -52.85 14.23 -4.76
CA GLU A 672 -52.88 15.09 -5.94
C GLU A 672 -53.22 16.54 -5.53
N THR A 673 -54.12 16.71 -4.56
CA THR A 673 -54.45 18.01 -3.98
C THR A 673 -53.27 18.59 -3.19
N ILE A 674 -52.56 17.78 -2.40
CA ILE A 674 -51.37 18.19 -1.64
C ILE A 674 -50.20 18.56 -2.58
N LEU A 675 -49.94 17.76 -3.62
CA LEU A 675 -48.90 18.02 -4.63
C LEU A 675 -49.24 19.22 -5.51
N ARG A 676 -50.51 19.44 -5.85
CA ARG A 676 -50.95 20.68 -6.52
C ARG A 676 -50.75 21.90 -5.62
N ASN A 677 -51.06 21.80 -4.33
CA ASN A 677 -50.80 22.89 -3.38
C ASN A 677 -49.29 23.14 -3.19
N MET A 678 -48.46 22.09 -3.20
CA MET A 678 -47.00 22.24 -3.17
C MET A 678 -46.43 22.82 -4.46
N ARG A 679 -46.95 22.45 -5.64
CA ARG A 679 -46.57 23.05 -6.93
C ARG A 679 -47.02 24.51 -7.07
N GLN A 680 -48.22 24.84 -6.58
CA GLN A 680 -48.67 26.23 -6.53
C GLN A 680 -47.83 27.10 -5.58
N ASN A 681 -47.22 26.49 -4.56
CA ASN A 681 -46.25 27.18 -3.71
C ASN A 681 -44.83 27.20 -4.31
N SER A 682 -44.46 26.26 -5.20
CA SER A 682 -43.12 26.25 -5.83
C SER A 682 -43.01 27.19 -7.04
N ASP A 683 -44.12 27.59 -7.66
CA ASP A 683 -44.13 28.60 -8.72
C ASP A 683 -43.81 30.03 -8.20
N ALA A 684 -43.55 30.19 -6.90
CA ALA A 684 -43.09 31.44 -6.29
C ALA A 684 -41.56 31.55 -6.16
N ASP A 685 -40.78 30.46 -6.29
CA ASP A 685 -39.32 30.51 -6.20
C ASP A 685 -38.69 29.55 -7.22
N ALA A 686 -38.36 30.10 -8.39
CA ALA A 686 -37.55 29.43 -9.40
C ALA A 686 -36.11 29.30 -8.88
N THR A 687 -35.76 28.11 -8.40
CA THR A 687 -34.42 27.74 -7.97
C THR A 687 -33.48 27.61 -9.16
N THR A 688 -32.80 28.71 -9.52
CA THR A 688 -31.52 28.65 -10.24
C THR A 688 -30.44 28.16 -9.27
N LEU A 689 -29.41 27.50 -9.82
CA LEU A 689 -28.23 27.01 -9.08
C LEU A 689 -27.55 28.11 -8.24
N GLU A 690 -27.72 29.38 -8.63
CA GLU A 690 -27.27 30.56 -7.87
C GLU A 690 -28.02 30.73 -6.53
N GLY A 691 -29.33 30.46 -6.48
CA GLY A 691 -30.12 30.58 -5.25
C GLY A 691 -29.83 29.49 -4.20
N PHE A 692 -29.37 28.32 -4.64
CA PHE A 692 -28.92 27.25 -3.73
C PHE A 692 -27.57 27.59 -3.08
N LEU A 693 -26.69 28.31 -3.78
CA LEU A 693 -25.38 28.72 -3.27
C LEU A 693 -25.47 29.87 -2.26
N ASP A 694 -26.41 30.81 -2.45
CA ASP A 694 -26.64 31.88 -1.47
C ASP A 694 -27.25 31.35 -0.16
N HIS A 695 -28.12 30.34 -0.22
CA HIS A 695 -28.76 29.78 0.98
C HIS A 695 -27.79 28.98 1.87
N ILE A 696 -26.77 28.35 1.28
CA ILE A 696 -25.72 27.64 2.02
C ILE A 696 -24.78 28.61 2.76
N ASN A 697 -24.66 29.85 2.28
CA ASN A 697 -23.83 30.87 2.89
C ASN A 697 -24.50 31.49 4.14
N ASP A 698 -25.83 31.58 4.17
CA ASP A 698 -26.59 32.18 5.28
C ASP A 698 -26.79 31.22 6.48
N GLU A 699 -26.73 29.90 6.29
CA GLU A 699 -26.91 28.93 7.39
C GLU A 699 -25.61 28.53 8.13
N GLY A 700 -24.44 29.01 7.70
CA GLY A 700 -23.20 28.88 8.47
C GLY A 700 -22.72 27.44 8.72
N ILE A 701 -23.01 26.50 7.82
CA ILE A 701 -22.72 25.06 7.99
C ILE A 701 -21.29 24.67 7.53
N LEU A 702 -20.51 25.59 6.96
CA LEU A 702 -19.10 25.34 6.61
C LEU A 702 -18.18 26.44 7.14
N PRO A 703 -17.07 26.11 7.83
CA PRO A 703 -16.09 27.11 8.22
C PRO A 703 -15.39 27.70 6.97
N PRO A 704 -14.98 28.98 6.98
CA PRO A 704 -14.44 29.68 5.81
C PRO A 704 -13.07 29.20 5.31
N SER A 705 -12.55 28.07 5.78
CA SER A 705 -11.18 27.61 5.51
C SER A 705 -11.06 26.63 4.35
N PHE A 706 -12.07 26.53 3.48
CA PHE A 706 -12.05 25.63 2.31
C PHE A 706 -11.91 26.35 0.96
N TRP A 707 -11.81 27.69 0.96
CA TRP A 707 -11.68 28.50 -0.26
C TRP A 707 -10.57 29.56 -0.16
N GLN A 708 -9.47 29.26 0.53
CA GLN A 708 -8.21 29.97 0.38
C GLN A 708 -7.07 29.01 0.07
#